data_AF-A0A1M5PGR8-F1
#
_entry.id   AF-A0A1M5PGR8-F1
#
_cell.length_a   1.000
_cell.length_b   1.000
_cell.length_c   1.000
_cell.angle_alpha   90.00
_cell.angle_beta   90.00
_cell.angle_gamma   90.00
#
_symmetry.space_group_name_H-M   'P 1'
#
loop_
_entity.id
_entity.type
_entity.pdbx_description
1 polymer ?
#
loop_
_entity_poly.entity_id
_entity_poly.type
_entity_poly.pdbx_seq_one_letter_code
_entity_poly.pdbx_strand_id
1 'polypeptide(L)'
;MKKAITMLIVMIIHAIPVLNAQQLNPTGICYVEVNNNNILNAGSYKLQTSGKYLFNVVNIFAANINYDTGRGRPYLYCNNNVTKVLTNADTYIKPLQAKGMKVVLTILGNHQGAGLCNFPTRESARDFAQQLAHTVNTYGLDGIDFDDEYSDYGNNGTGQPNASSFVMLVQELKALLPDKMITFYYYGPAASRLSWNGLRVGDYVNYSWNANYGTFSAPNVPPLTNAQISPAAVWLGNTSNSTTTSLATQTKNGGYGVFMWYDLHGTNETSQLSAGTQTLYGEQTVLSTALQSWTQGTNCDAPIGLFTSNLTGTSAKLNWSAVGTSTYDVDYKPATSATWTNAATATTATSVTISGLTANTEYDWRIRTNCSVKSTYMFAPRFNSGTGTAPSGSTSLSLDGSTESGAAGNLNLTGSALSLEGWIKPSSFKSASPYISSLWGTEVSDSNSAFLRLGDANIANNKLQFVLSINNVQQKLTAATALNANTWYHVAATYDGSTMKIYINGVLDASKSQTGSVNSNGAFNVGYLYNTSRNFNGKVDEVRVWKRALSQTEISQNMCNVTLPATSLAAYWKFNEGSGSSVQDSSGNGVTLTLTGIDASNWGTDIPCPAGSTTARNQNTSLEEVTAKKQVKLYPNPVSKSSPFTVSVPEEYNKGKLTVYSLTGNPLNTNTINAGDQQYDLSRLKEGTYIIQFESQNGSLKQTEKLIIK
;
A
#
# COMPACT_ATOMS: atom_id res chain seq x y z
N MET A 1 52.29 -1.06 -63.31
CA MET A 1 51.40 -0.64 -62.20
C MET A 1 52.19 -0.64 -60.90
N LYS A 2 51.84 0.26 -59.98
CA LYS A 2 52.67 0.81 -58.89
C LYS A 2 52.98 -0.18 -57.73
N LYS A 3 54.27 -0.19 -57.29
CA LYS A 3 54.90 -0.24 -55.93
C LYS A 3 54.24 -1.11 -54.81
N ALA A 4 54.86 -2.07 -54.10
CA ALA A 4 56.16 -2.21 -53.37
C ALA A 4 56.30 -1.27 -52.13
N ILE A 5 56.17 -1.71 -50.86
CA ILE A 5 57.14 -2.37 -49.91
C ILE A 5 57.66 -1.40 -48.78
N THR A 6 57.55 -1.85 -47.50
CA THR A 6 58.28 -1.54 -46.21
C THR A 6 58.26 -0.18 -45.48
N MET A 7 58.05 -0.25 -44.13
CA MET A 7 59.01 0.00 -43.00
C MET A 7 58.59 0.93 -41.82
N LEU A 8 58.74 0.40 -40.60
CA LEU A 8 59.24 0.92 -39.31
C LEU A 8 58.99 2.36 -38.77
N ILE A 9 58.43 2.40 -37.54
CA ILE A 9 58.80 3.12 -36.29
C ILE A 9 59.72 4.37 -36.41
N VAL A 10 59.25 5.54 -35.93
CA VAL A 10 59.99 6.55 -35.12
C VAL A 10 59.02 7.36 -34.23
N MET A 11 59.24 7.37 -32.91
CA MET A 11 58.76 8.38 -31.95
C MET A 11 59.51 9.72 -32.16
N ILE A 12 58.84 10.88 -32.02
CA ILE A 12 59.21 12.02 -31.14
C ILE A 12 58.41 13.31 -31.50
N ILE A 13 57.55 13.72 -30.55
CA ILE A 13 57.30 15.06 -29.96
C ILE A 13 57.24 16.30 -30.90
N HIS A 14 56.10 17.01 -30.94
CA HIS A 14 55.90 18.35 -30.34
C HIS A 14 54.51 18.96 -30.68
N ALA A 15 53.85 19.46 -29.63
CA ALA A 15 52.71 20.41 -29.60
C ALA A 15 51.29 19.87 -29.86
N ILE A 16 50.63 19.56 -28.74
CA ILE A 16 49.20 19.72 -28.40
C ILE A 16 48.37 20.48 -29.47
N PRO A 17 47.19 19.97 -29.81
CA PRO A 17 45.98 20.74 -29.55
C PRO A 17 45.17 20.01 -28.48
N VAL A 18 44.80 20.77 -27.46
CA VAL A 18 43.80 20.39 -26.48
C VAL A 18 42.60 19.92 -27.30
N LEU A 19 42.18 18.66 -27.14
CA LEU A 19 40.84 18.26 -27.59
C LEU A 19 39.89 19.18 -26.85
N ASN A 20 39.45 20.26 -27.50
CA ASN A 20 38.34 21.07 -27.02
C ASN A 20 37.17 20.09 -26.87
N ALA A 21 36.80 19.80 -25.62
CA ALA A 21 35.52 19.21 -25.30
C ALA A 21 34.48 20.01 -26.10
N GLN A 22 33.68 19.33 -26.91
CA GLN A 22 32.60 19.95 -27.66
C GLN A 22 31.78 20.78 -26.67
N GLN A 23 31.83 22.11 -26.81
CA GLN A 23 31.24 23.03 -25.84
C GLN A 23 29.72 22.83 -25.88
N LEU A 24 29.19 22.10 -24.90
CA LEU A 24 27.76 21.88 -24.77
C LEU A 24 27.10 23.22 -24.41
N ASN A 25 25.99 23.56 -25.08
CA ASN A 25 25.05 24.55 -24.58
C ASN A 25 24.18 23.83 -23.56
N PRO A 26 24.30 24.10 -22.25
CA PRO A 26 23.61 23.30 -21.25
C PRO A 26 22.09 23.42 -21.37
N THR A 27 21.40 22.35 -21.02
CA THR A 27 19.94 22.31 -20.91
C THR A 27 19.52 23.09 -19.67
N GLY A 28 18.70 24.13 -19.84
CA GLY A 28 18.17 24.93 -18.73
C GLY A 28 16.99 24.23 -18.05
N ILE A 29 17.14 23.90 -16.77
CA ILE A 29 16.09 23.33 -15.92
C ILE A 29 15.54 24.45 -15.04
N CYS A 30 14.22 24.62 -14.97
CA CYS A 30 13.57 25.65 -14.17
C CYS A 30 12.52 25.03 -13.25
N TYR A 31 12.66 25.21 -11.94
CA TYR A 31 11.57 24.99 -11.01
C TYR A 31 10.73 26.24 -10.87
N VAL A 32 9.41 26.05 -10.85
CA VAL A 32 8.45 27.10 -10.49
C VAL A 32 7.64 26.59 -9.30
N GLU A 33 7.75 27.28 -8.17
CA GLU A 33 6.84 27.07 -7.04
C GLU A 33 5.45 27.57 -7.42
N VAL A 34 4.60 26.67 -7.93
CA VAL A 34 3.27 27.06 -8.42
C VAL A 34 2.33 27.47 -7.29
N ASN A 35 2.72 27.27 -6.04
CA ASN A 35 2.02 27.88 -4.91
C ASN A 35 2.05 29.41 -4.97
N ASN A 36 3.13 29.99 -5.48
CA ASN A 36 3.37 31.43 -5.40
C ASN A 36 3.49 32.09 -6.79
N ASN A 37 3.85 31.31 -7.81
CA ASN A 37 4.30 31.84 -9.08
C ASN A 37 3.53 31.25 -10.28
N ASN A 38 3.37 32.06 -11.33
CA ASN A 38 2.76 31.63 -12.58
C ASN A 38 3.80 30.92 -13.47
N ILE A 39 3.58 29.63 -13.72
CA ILE A 39 4.48 28.79 -14.53
C ILE A 39 4.74 29.33 -15.94
N LEU A 40 3.82 30.12 -16.51
CA LEU A 40 3.98 30.74 -17.82
C LEU A 40 5.17 31.71 -17.90
N ASN A 41 5.64 32.23 -16.75
CA ASN A 41 6.78 33.14 -16.69
C ASN A 41 8.09 32.50 -17.17
N ALA A 42 8.23 31.17 -17.10
CA ALA A 42 9.34 30.46 -17.72
C ALA A 42 9.41 30.73 -19.23
N GLY A 43 8.25 30.85 -19.88
CA GLY A 43 8.11 31.16 -21.29
C GLY A 43 8.36 32.61 -21.68
N SER A 44 8.76 33.49 -20.75
CA SER A 44 8.99 34.91 -21.03
C SER A 44 10.45 35.27 -21.28
N TYR A 45 11.39 34.37 -20.97
CA TYR A 45 12.83 34.66 -21.03
C TYR A 45 13.50 34.08 -22.28
N LYS A 46 14.21 34.93 -23.02
CA LYS A 46 14.97 34.55 -24.22
C LYS A 46 16.42 35.00 -24.14
N LEU A 47 17.31 34.27 -24.80
CA LEU A 47 18.66 34.73 -25.09
C LEU A 47 18.60 35.84 -26.15
N GLN A 48 19.28 36.96 -25.90
CA GLN A 48 19.11 38.20 -26.65
C GLN A 48 19.47 38.07 -28.14
N THR A 49 20.54 37.35 -28.47
CA THR A 49 21.08 37.31 -29.84
C THR A 49 20.45 36.18 -30.63
N SER A 50 20.36 34.99 -30.04
CA SER A 50 19.82 33.79 -30.69
C SER A 50 18.30 33.72 -30.70
N GLY A 51 17.62 34.48 -29.83
CA GLY A 51 16.16 34.47 -29.70
C GLY A 51 15.57 33.16 -29.15
N LYS A 52 16.44 32.23 -28.71
CA LYS A 52 16.04 30.96 -28.10
C LYS A 52 15.45 31.19 -26.71
N TYR A 53 14.46 30.41 -26.34
CA TYR A 53 13.98 30.38 -24.96
C TYR A 53 15.07 29.82 -24.05
N LEU A 54 15.22 30.43 -22.87
CA LEU A 54 16.28 30.06 -21.92
C LEU A 54 16.06 28.66 -21.32
N PHE A 55 14.83 28.38 -20.89
CA PHE A 55 14.51 27.13 -20.22
C PHE A 55 14.08 26.06 -21.23
N ASN A 56 14.54 24.84 -21.01
CA ASN A 56 14.20 23.67 -21.82
C ASN A 56 13.25 22.73 -21.07
N VAL A 57 13.42 22.60 -19.75
CA VAL A 57 12.55 21.81 -18.87
C VAL A 57 12.01 22.71 -17.77
N VAL A 58 10.70 22.67 -17.55
CA VAL A 58 10.00 23.43 -16.52
C VAL A 58 9.31 22.44 -15.57
N ASN A 59 9.71 22.46 -14.30
CA ASN A 59 9.15 21.62 -13.25
C ASN A 59 7.99 22.36 -12.56
N ILE A 60 6.82 21.72 -12.55
CA ILE A 60 5.69 22.11 -11.69
C ILE A 60 6.02 21.66 -10.27
N PHE A 61 6.36 22.58 -9.39
CA PHE A 61 6.75 22.27 -8.00
C PHE A 61 5.64 22.61 -7.00
N ALA A 62 5.03 21.64 -6.30
CA ALA A 62 5.14 20.18 -6.51
C ALA A 62 3.83 19.45 -6.15
N ALA A 63 3.58 18.32 -6.83
CA ALA A 63 2.65 17.31 -6.33
C ALA A 63 3.31 16.45 -5.25
N ASN A 64 2.52 15.63 -4.57
CA ASN A 64 2.99 14.90 -3.40
C ASN A 64 2.66 13.40 -3.42
N ILE A 65 3.49 12.62 -2.76
CA ILE A 65 3.14 11.27 -2.31
C ILE A 65 2.55 11.33 -0.90
N ASN A 66 1.25 11.04 -0.80
CA ASN A 66 0.51 10.94 0.46
C ASN A 66 0.21 9.47 0.81
N TYR A 67 -0.38 9.21 1.98
CA TYR A 67 -0.72 7.87 2.45
C TYR A 67 -2.17 7.76 2.93
N ASP A 68 -2.93 6.85 2.33
CA ASP A 68 -4.27 6.46 2.78
C ASP A 68 -4.14 5.39 3.85
N THR A 69 -4.24 5.79 5.12
CA THR A 69 -4.12 4.89 6.28
C THR A 69 -5.24 3.86 6.36
N GLY A 70 -6.43 4.18 5.87
CA GLY A 70 -7.57 3.26 5.82
C GLY A 70 -7.37 2.13 4.81
N ARG A 71 -6.50 2.35 3.81
CA ARG A 71 -6.17 1.37 2.76
C ARG A 71 -4.75 0.82 2.81
N GLY A 72 -3.89 1.41 3.64
CA GLY A 72 -2.46 1.12 3.62
C GLY A 72 -1.82 1.41 2.26
N ARG A 73 -2.27 2.47 1.57
CA ARG A 73 -1.93 2.74 0.17
C ARG A 73 -1.33 4.14 -0.05
N PRO A 74 -0.15 4.25 -0.67
CA PRO A 74 0.36 5.54 -1.14
C PRO A 74 -0.46 6.07 -2.32
N TYR A 75 -0.73 7.38 -2.35
CA TYR A 75 -1.49 8.00 -3.44
C TYR A 75 -0.92 9.35 -3.85
N LEU A 76 -1.09 9.68 -5.13
CA LEU A 76 -0.67 10.97 -5.69
C LEU A 76 -1.64 12.05 -5.25
N TYR A 77 -1.14 13.04 -4.52
CA TYR A 77 -1.87 14.20 -4.07
C TYR A 77 -1.43 15.45 -4.83
N CYS A 78 -2.37 16.31 -5.17
CA CYS A 78 -2.11 17.62 -5.76
C CYS A 78 -2.82 18.66 -4.90
N ASN A 79 -2.06 19.60 -4.35
CA ASN A 79 -2.65 20.75 -3.66
C ASN A 79 -3.45 21.62 -4.66
N ASN A 80 -4.12 22.66 -4.16
CA ASN A 80 -5.04 23.47 -4.98
C ASN A 80 -4.35 24.23 -6.12
N ASN A 81 -3.09 24.60 -5.95
CA ASN A 81 -2.31 25.31 -6.96
C ASN A 81 -1.82 24.38 -8.07
N VAL A 82 -1.32 23.20 -7.70
CA VAL A 82 -0.99 22.16 -8.68
C VAL A 82 -2.24 21.70 -9.41
N THR A 83 -3.35 21.50 -8.69
CA THR A 83 -4.66 21.17 -9.27
C THR A 83 -5.08 22.22 -10.28
N LYS A 84 -4.95 23.51 -9.96
CA LYS A 84 -5.24 24.60 -10.90
C LYS A 84 -4.38 24.51 -12.17
N VAL A 85 -3.08 24.28 -12.07
CA VAL A 85 -2.19 24.15 -13.23
C VAL A 85 -2.56 22.94 -14.09
N LEU A 86 -2.76 21.77 -13.47
CA LEU A 86 -3.05 20.52 -14.20
C LEU A 86 -4.43 20.53 -14.84
N THR A 87 -5.47 20.92 -14.11
CA THR A 87 -6.85 20.93 -14.64
C THR A 87 -7.08 22.00 -15.70
N ASN A 88 -6.18 22.98 -15.82
CA ASN A 88 -6.17 24.01 -16.85
C ASN A 88 -4.91 23.90 -17.73
N ALA A 89 -4.53 22.68 -18.12
CA ALA A 89 -3.31 22.40 -18.89
C ALA A 89 -3.21 23.20 -20.21
N ASP A 90 -4.32 23.42 -20.91
CA ASP A 90 -4.35 24.23 -22.14
C ASP A 90 -3.95 25.70 -21.91
N THR A 91 -4.16 26.19 -20.68
CA THR A 91 -3.80 27.55 -20.28
C THR A 91 -2.38 27.64 -19.74
N TYR A 92 -1.95 26.69 -18.91
CA TYR A 92 -0.69 26.81 -18.16
C TYR A 92 0.46 25.94 -18.68
N ILE A 93 0.17 24.85 -19.39
CA ILE A 93 1.17 23.85 -19.82
C ILE A 93 1.39 23.92 -21.33
N LYS A 94 0.32 23.84 -22.13
CA LYS A 94 0.40 23.81 -23.60
C LYS A 94 1.12 25.02 -24.20
N PRO A 95 0.98 26.26 -23.68
CA PRO A 95 1.73 27.39 -24.22
C PRO A 95 3.25 27.28 -24.02
N LEU A 96 3.72 26.60 -22.98
CA LEU A 96 5.15 26.33 -22.77
C LEU A 96 5.63 25.21 -23.71
N GLN A 97 4.84 24.15 -23.84
CA GLN A 97 5.13 23.05 -24.78
C GLN A 97 5.18 23.54 -26.23
N ALA A 98 4.30 24.45 -26.63
CA ALA A 98 4.30 25.07 -27.95
C ALA A 98 5.57 25.92 -28.21
N LYS A 99 6.23 26.39 -27.15
CA LYS A 99 7.54 27.09 -27.21
C LYS A 99 8.73 26.12 -27.26
N GLY A 100 8.48 24.80 -27.32
CA GLY A 100 9.50 23.76 -27.35
C GLY A 100 10.00 23.31 -25.98
N MET A 101 9.39 23.80 -24.89
CA MET A 101 9.76 23.40 -23.53
C MET A 101 9.13 22.06 -23.17
N LYS A 102 9.79 21.31 -22.30
CA LYS A 102 9.27 20.13 -21.64
C LYS A 102 8.68 20.55 -20.29
N VAL A 103 7.46 20.14 -19.99
CA VAL A 103 6.81 20.43 -18.71
C VAL A 103 6.64 19.13 -17.94
N VAL A 104 7.29 19.04 -16.78
CA VAL A 104 7.29 17.85 -15.94
C VAL A 104 6.70 18.16 -14.57
N LEU A 105 6.15 17.14 -13.90
CA LEU A 105 5.58 17.28 -12.56
C LEU A 105 6.54 16.73 -11.51
N THR A 106 6.91 17.56 -10.53
CA THR A 106 7.72 17.11 -9.39
C THR A 106 6.86 16.39 -8.36
N ILE A 107 7.38 15.27 -7.85
CA ILE A 107 6.80 14.46 -6.79
C ILE A 107 7.65 14.58 -5.53
N LEU A 108 7.05 15.14 -4.48
CA LEU A 108 7.66 15.42 -3.18
C LEU A 108 6.99 14.60 -2.07
N GLY A 109 7.70 14.27 -0.99
CA GLY A 109 7.05 13.76 0.23
C GLY A 109 6.12 14.79 0.86
N ASN A 110 5.27 14.34 1.80
CA ASN A 110 4.30 15.22 2.46
C ASN A 110 3.90 14.73 3.86
N HIS A 111 4.91 14.39 4.66
CA HIS A 111 4.86 14.17 6.10
C HIS A 111 4.01 12.98 6.58
N GLN A 112 3.56 12.12 5.66
CA GLN A 112 2.61 11.04 5.94
C GLN A 112 3.25 9.66 6.02
N GLY A 113 4.58 9.57 5.97
CA GLY A 113 5.35 8.34 6.09
C GLY A 113 5.60 7.63 4.76
N ALA A 114 4.67 7.70 3.79
CA ALA A 114 4.90 7.19 2.45
C ALA A 114 5.88 8.09 1.69
N GLY A 115 6.85 7.47 1.01
CA GLY A 115 7.88 8.16 0.26
C GLY A 115 8.46 7.32 -0.87
N LEU A 116 9.33 7.91 -1.68
CA LEU A 116 9.90 7.27 -2.87
C LEU A 116 10.72 6.01 -2.51
N CYS A 117 11.23 5.94 -1.28
CA CYS A 117 12.12 4.89 -0.83
C CYS A 117 11.51 3.82 0.10
N ASN A 118 10.20 3.80 0.37
CA ASN A 118 9.62 2.81 1.30
C ASN A 118 8.44 1.97 0.77
N PHE A 119 8.26 1.84 -0.55
CA PHE A 119 7.31 0.86 -1.10
C PHE A 119 7.68 -0.55 -0.60
N PRO A 120 6.73 -1.29 0.00
CA PRO A 120 7.02 -2.59 0.60
C PRO A 120 7.19 -3.71 -0.43
N THR A 121 6.60 -3.56 -1.62
CA THR A 121 6.65 -4.53 -2.72
C THR A 121 6.70 -3.82 -4.07
N ARG A 122 7.06 -4.56 -5.13
CA ARG A 122 7.05 -4.07 -6.51
C ARG A 122 5.66 -3.70 -6.98
N GLU A 123 4.64 -4.42 -6.54
CA GLU A 123 3.23 -4.15 -6.86
C GLU A 123 2.78 -2.81 -6.28
N SER A 124 3.19 -2.49 -5.05
CA SER A 124 2.91 -1.18 -4.44
C SER A 124 3.63 -0.04 -5.17
N ALA A 125 4.88 -0.25 -5.60
CA ALA A 125 5.61 0.71 -6.43
C ALA A 125 4.97 0.87 -7.83
N ARG A 126 4.51 -0.24 -8.43
CA ARG A 126 3.81 -0.26 -9.73
C ARG A 126 2.48 0.48 -9.66
N ASP A 127 1.69 0.29 -8.60
CA ASP A 127 0.43 1.02 -8.40
C ASP A 127 0.68 2.54 -8.37
N PHE A 128 1.65 3.01 -7.59
CA PHE A 128 1.98 4.44 -7.59
C PHE A 128 2.53 4.92 -8.95
N ALA A 129 3.37 4.12 -9.62
CA ALA A 129 3.83 4.41 -10.98
C ALA A 129 2.67 4.54 -11.98
N GLN A 130 1.61 3.73 -11.86
CA GLN A 130 0.40 3.85 -12.67
C GLN A 130 -0.32 5.17 -12.41
N GLN A 131 -0.43 5.62 -11.15
CA GLN A 131 -1.00 6.92 -10.81
C GLN A 131 -0.23 8.07 -11.49
N LEU A 132 1.10 8.02 -11.45
CA LEU A 132 1.97 9.00 -12.14
C LEU A 132 1.78 8.94 -13.67
N ALA A 133 1.82 7.75 -14.26
CA ALA A 133 1.66 7.55 -15.69
C ALA A 133 0.30 8.03 -16.21
N HIS A 134 -0.78 7.71 -15.49
CA HIS A 134 -2.10 8.20 -15.84
C HIS A 134 -2.22 9.72 -15.70
N THR A 135 -1.58 10.33 -14.71
CA THR A 135 -1.53 11.79 -14.55
C THR A 135 -0.80 12.45 -15.73
N VAL A 136 0.37 11.93 -16.10
CA VAL A 136 1.13 12.41 -17.26
C VAL A 136 0.30 12.35 -18.54
N ASN A 137 -0.38 11.23 -18.78
CA ASN A 137 -1.20 11.06 -19.97
C ASN A 137 -2.48 11.92 -19.95
N THR A 138 -3.11 12.07 -18.78
CA THR A 138 -4.36 12.83 -18.63
C THR A 138 -4.16 14.32 -18.86
N TYR A 139 -3.05 14.88 -18.37
CA TYR A 139 -2.76 16.32 -18.49
C TYR A 139 -1.73 16.64 -19.58
N GLY A 140 -1.29 15.61 -20.32
CA GLY A 140 -0.37 15.73 -21.45
C GLY A 140 0.98 16.33 -21.06
N LEU A 141 1.54 15.89 -19.93
CA LEU A 141 2.87 16.27 -19.45
C LEU A 141 3.98 15.58 -20.25
N ASP A 142 5.20 16.08 -20.12
CA ASP A 142 6.40 15.51 -20.75
C ASP A 142 7.14 14.51 -19.85
N GLY A 143 6.81 14.43 -18.55
CA GLY A 143 7.50 13.54 -17.63
C GLY A 143 7.23 13.82 -16.16
N ILE A 144 8.03 13.14 -15.33
CA ILE A 144 8.02 13.22 -13.87
C ILE A 144 9.42 13.60 -13.38
N ASP A 145 9.46 14.42 -12.35
CA ASP A 145 10.64 14.72 -11.57
C ASP A 145 10.48 14.16 -10.15
N PHE A 146 11.55 13.59 -9.58
CA PHE A 146 11.53 12.99 -8.25
C PHE A 146 12.38 13.79 -7.27
N ASP A 147 11.77 14.14 -6.14
CA ASP A 147 12.39 14.85 -5.02
C ASP A 147 12.05 14.14 -3.70
N ASP A 148 13.06 13.48 -3.10
CA ASP A 148 12.88 12.65 -1.90
C ASP A 148 13.10 13.43 -0.60
N GLU A 149 12.32 14.48 -0.42
CA GLU A 149 12.24 15.26 0.82
C GLU A 149 10.89 15.10 1.50
N TYR A 150 10.84 15.39 2.81
CA TYR A 150 9.60 15.53 3.58
C TYR A 150 8.70 14.30 3.65
N SER A 151 9.18 13.09 3.39
CA SER A 151 8.33 11.89 3.50
C SER A 151 8.00 11.50 4.95
N ASP A 152 8.84 11.88 5.92
CA ASP A 152 8.75 11.48 7.34
C ASP A 152 8.57 9.97 7.54
N TYR A 153 9.46 9.21 6.90
CA TYR A 153 9.44 7.75 6.89
C TYR A 153 9.20 7.12 8.27
N GLY A 154 8.23 6.20 8.35
CA GLY A 154 7.80 5.57 9.60
C GLY A 154 6.47 6.12 10.15
N ASN A 155 6.10 7.36 9.78
CA ASN A 155 4.79 7.90 10.14
C ASN A 155 3.66 7.01 9.61
N ASN A 156 2.53 7.02 10.32
CA ASN A 156 1.34 6.25 9.97
C ASN A 156 1.57 4.73 9.83
N GLY A 157 2.60 4.19 10.48
CA GLY A 157 2.95 2.76 10.43
C GLY A 157 3.58 2.31 9.12
N THR A 158 4.06 3.26 8.31
CA THR A 158 4.78 2.96 7.06
C THR A 158 6.17 2.40 7.33
N GLY A 159 6.77 1.75 6.33
CA GLY A 159 8.14 1.23 6.44
C GLY A 159 9.21 2.33 6.43
N GLN A 160 10.41 2.01 6.91
CA GLN A 160 11.60 2.84 6.70
C GLN A 160 12.14 2.68 5.26
N PRO A 161 13.00 3.61 4.78
CA PRO A 161 13.58 3.52 3.44
C PRO A 161 14.32 2.20 3.20
N ASN A 162 13.96 1.47 2.15
CA ASN A 162 14.54 0.18 1.77
C ASN A 162 15.31 0.28 0.44
N ALA A 163 16.18 -0.69 0.17
CA ALA A 163 17.10 -0.65 -0.97
C ALA A 163 16.42 -0.79 -2.35
N SER A 164 15.23 -1.39 -2.41
CA SER A 164 14.55 -1.73 -3.66
C SER A 164 13.58 -0.67 -4.16
N SER A 165 12.95 0.07 -3.24
CA SER A 165 11.76 0.89 -3.50
C SER A 165 11.91 1.85 -4.68
N PHE A 166 12.94 2.71 -4.64
CA PHE A 166 13.11 3.75 -5.66
C PHE A 166 13.48 3.15 -7.02
N VAL A 167 14.31 2.10 -7.04
CA VAL A 167 14.67 1.35 -8.26
C VAL A 167 13.43 0.72 -8.89
N MET A 168 12.57 0.10 -8.09
CA MET A 168 11.30 -0.47 -8.56
C MET A 168 10.37 0.60 -9.12
N LEU A 169 10.17 1.71 -8.40
CA LEU A 169 9.32 2.81 -8.84
C LEU A 169 9.75 3.35 -10.20
N VAL A 170 11.03 3.69 -10.36
CA VAL A 170 11.57 4.27 -11.59
C VAL A 170 11.45 3.29 -12.76
N GLN A 171 11.73 2.00 -12.53
CA GLN A 171 11.60 0.97 -13.56
C GLN A 171 10.16 0.80 -14.02
N GLU A 172 9.22 0.68 -13.08
CA GLU A 172 7.80 0.51 -13.40
C GLU A 172 7.25 1.75 -14.11
N LEU A 173 7.65 2.95 -13.69
CA LEU A 173 7.26 4.20 -14.36
C LEU A 173 7.81 4.29 -15.78
N LYS A 174 9.09 3.92 -16.00
CA LYS A 174 9.69 3.96 -17.34
C LYS A 174 9.06 2.94 -18.29
N ALA A 175 8.66 1.78 -17.78
CA ALA A 175 7.91 0.80 -18.57
C ALA A 175 6.52 1.32 -18.99
N LEU A 176 5.86 2.10 -18.13
CA LEU A 176 4.56 2.71 -18.42
C LEU A 176 4.66 3.94 -19.33
N LEU A 177 5.78 4.66 -19.29
CA LEU A 177 6.03 5.88 -20.04
C LEU A 177 7.39 5.84 -20.78
N PRO A 178 7.58 4.95 -21.77
CA PRO A 178 8.87 4.75 -22.42
C PRO A 178 9.42 6.02 -23.08
N ASP A 179 8.54 6.87 -23.63
CA ASP A 179 8.92 8.09 -24.36
C ASP A 179 8.93 9.36 -23.49
N LYS A 180 8.59 9.26 -22.20
CA LYS A 180 8.54 10.41 -21.30
C LYS A 180 9.81 10.54 -20.48
N MET A 181 10.03 11.77 -20.01
CA MET A 181 11.16 12.10 -19.18
C MET A 181 10.96 11.61 -17.75
N ILE A 182 12.05 11.11 -17.16
CA ILE A 182 12.18 10.94 -15.72
C ILE A 182 13.41 11.73 -15.30
N THR A 183 13.26 12.67 -14.37
CA THR A 183 14.38 13.44 -13.82
C THR A 183 14.49 13.24 -12.31
N PHE A 184 15.66 13.55 -11.77
CA PHE A 184 15.95 13.28 -10.37
C PHE A 184 16.70 14.43 -9.70
N TYR A 185 16.03 15.08 -8.75
CA TYR A 185 16.63 15.99 -7.79
C TYR A 185 17.48 15.18 -6.80
N TYR A 186 18.81 15.29 -6.90
CA TYR A 186 19.76 14.39 -6.23
C TYR A 186 19.84 14.67 -4.72
N TYR A 187 18.83 14.19 -3.97
CA TYR A 187 18.73 14.40 -2.54
C TYR A 187 18.00 13.25 -1.83
N GLY A 188 18.02 13.31 -0.50
CA GLY A 188 17.29 12.40 0.37
C GLY A 188 17.75 10.94 0.34
N PRO A 189 16.98 10.04 0.99
CA PRO A 189 17.26 8.61 0.97
C PRO A 189 17.41 8.01 -0.44
N ALA A 190 16.70 8.54 -1.44
CA ALA A 190 16.78 8.13 -2.84
C ALA A 190 18.19 8.26 -3.44
N ALA A 191 18.92 9.33 -3.12
CA ALA A 191 20.26 9.59 -3.66
C ALA A 191 21.30 8.50 -3.29
N SER A 192 21.02 7.71 -2.25
CA SER A 192 21.87 6.59 -1.81
C SER A 192 21.34 5.19 -2.20
N ARG A 193 20.21 5.11 -2.92
CA ARG A 193 19.47 3.86 -3.24
C ARG A 193 19.23 3.72 -4.74
N LEU A 194 20.29 3.90 -5.52
CA LEU A 194 20.22 4.01 -6.97
C LEU A 194 20.41 2.68 -7.72
N SER A 195 20.64 1.57 -7.01
CA SER A 195 20.80 0.26 -7.62
C SER A 195 20.29 -0.88 -6.75
N TRP A 196 19.63 -1.86 -7.36
CA TRP A 196 19.14 -3.06 -6.70
C TRP A 196 18.98 -4.20 -7.71
N ASN A 197 19.44 -5.40 -7.38
CA ASN A 197 19.39 -6.60 -8.24
C ASN A 197 19.92 -6.37 -9.68
N GLY A 198 21.05 -5.67 -9.80
CA GLY A 198 21.68 -5.39 -11.10
C GLY A 198 21.00 -4.30 -11.93
N LEU A 199 19.87 -3.75 -11.46
CA LEU A 199 19.19 -2.62 -12.10
C LEU A 199 19.67 -1.31 -11.47
N ARG A 200 19.78 -0.25 -12.27
CA ARG A 200 20.18 1.09 -11.81
C ARG A 200 19.14 2.12 -12.21
N VAL A 201 18.91 3.09 -11.33
CA VAL A 201 18.02 4.24 -11.58
C VAL A 201 18.51 5.05 -12.78
N GLY A 202 19.82 5.26 -12.91
CA GLY A 202 20.40 6.04 -14.00
C GLY A 202 20.19 5.45 -15.40
N ASP A 203 19.84 4.16 -15.51
CA ASP A 203 19.49 3.55 -16.81
C ASP A 203 18.15 4.11 -17.37
N TYR A 204 17.34 4.75 -16.52
CA TYR A 204 15.99 5.21 -16.85
C TYR A 204 15.77 6.72 -16.67
N VAL A 205 16.67 7.39 -15.95
CA VAL A 205 16.63 8.85 -15.71
C VAL A 205 17.30 9.59 -16.85
N ASN A 206 16.71 10.70 -17.28
CA ASN A 206 17.24 11.55 -18.35
C ASN A 206 18.28 12.54 -17.83
N TYR A 207 17.98 13.19 -16.70
CA TYR A 207 18.80 14.23 -16.09
C TYR A 207 18.76 14.14 -14.56
N SER A 208 19.85 14.56 -13.93
CA SER A 208 19.90 14.74 -12.48
C SER A 208 20.70 15.99 -12.10
N TRP A 209 20.33 16.63 -10.99
CA TRP A 209 20.93 17.89 -10.58
C TRP A 209 21.14 17.98 -9.08
N ASN A 210 22.12 18.79 -8.71
CA ASN A 210 22.43 19.16 -7.33
C ASN A 210 21.21 19.79 -6.65
N ALA A 211 21.02 19.45 -5.38
CA ALA A 211 19.96 19.96 -4.53
C ALA A 211 20.41 21.13 -3.63
N ASN A 212 21.71 21.32 -3.44
CA ASN A 212 22.23 22.34 -2.55
C ASN A 212 22.40 23.67 -3.31
N TYR A 213 21.42 24.56 -3.20
CA TYR A 213 21.44 25.86 -3.88
C TYR A 213 22.67 26.72 -3.53
N GLY A 214 23.19 27.44 -4.53
CA GLY A 214 24.40 28.25 -4.41
C GLY A 214 25.71 27.47 -4.45
N THR A 215 25.66 26.15 -4.68
CA THR A 215 26.84 25.27 -4.64
C THR A 215 27.09 24.54 -5.96
N PHE A 216 28.27 23.93 -6.08
CA PHE A 216 28.70 23.10 -7.20
C PHE A 216 29.05 21.70 -6.69
N SER A 217 28.15 20.73 -6.88
CA SER A 217 28.35 19.34 -6.44
C SER A 217 27.69 18.39 -7.43
N ALA A 218 28.47 17.58 -8.14
CA ALA A 218 27.94 16.72 -9.21
C ALA A 218 27.17 15.52 -8.63
N PRO A 219 25.88 15.31 -8.99
CA PRO A 219 25.19 14.05 -8.77
C PRO A 219 25.97 12.83 -9.26
N ASN A 220 25.97 11.75 -8.47
CA ASN A 220 26.52 10.46 -8.88
C ASN A 220 25.38 9.48 -9.19
N VAL A 221 24.91 9.46 -10.44
CA VAL A 221 23.79 8.63 -10.88
C VAL A 221 24.21 7.80 -12.11
N PRO A 222 25.01 6.74 -11.97
CA PRO A 222 25.48 5.96 -13.12
C PRO A 222 24.34 5.31 -13.91
N PRO A 223 24.42 5.26 -15.26
CA PRO A 223 25.55 5.63 -16.10
C PRO A 223 25.49 7.07 -16.64
N LEU A 224 24.74 8.00 -16.01
CA LEU A 224 24.69 9.38 -16.48
C LEU A 224 26.10 9.98 -16.58
N THR A 225 26.31 10.72 -17.66
CA THR A 225 27.57 11.45 -17.92
C THR A 225 27.40 12.93 -17.62
N ASN A 226 28.48 13.71 -17.68
CA ASN A 226 28.42 15.16 -17.49
C ASN A 226 27.39 15.84 -18.41
N ALA A 227 27.11 15.29 -19.60
CA ALA A 227 26.08 15.82 -20.51
C ALA A 227 24.66 15.81 -19.93
N GLN A 228 24.41 15.01 -18.89
CA GLN A 228 23.08 14.80 -18.28
C GLN A 228 23.00 15.31 -16.83
N ILE A 229 24.05 15.94 -16.34
CA ILE A 229 24.20 16.28 -14.92
C ILE A 229 24.36 17.80 -14.76
N SER A 230 23.66 18.37 -13.76
CA SER A 230 23.92 19.74 -13.30
C SER A 230 24.54 19.72 -11.91
N PRO A 231 25.85 19.98 -11.77
CA PRO A 231 26.47 20.18 -10.46
C PRO A 231 26.08 21.53 -9.84
N ALA A 232 25.80 22.52 -10.68
CA ALA A 232 25.34 23.83 -10.26
C ALA A 232 23.85 23.79 -9.91
N ALA A 233 23.49 24.47 -8.82
CA ALA A 233 22.11 24.73 -8.43
C ALA A 233 21.99 26.21 -8.04
N VAL A 234 21.11 26.95 -8.70
CA VAL A 234 20.91 28.39 -8.44
C VAL A 234 19.51 28.62 -7.91
N TRP A 235 19.39 29.24 -6.73
CA TRP A 235 18.12 29.78 -6.24
C TRP A 235 18.00 31.24 -6.68
N LEU A 236 17.02 31.52 -7.54
CA LEU A 236 16.76 32.87 -8.03
C LEU A 236 16.35 33.79 -6.88
N GLY A 237 16.83 35.04 -6.89
CA GLY A 237 16.65 36.00 -5.80
C GLY A 237 17.59 35.79 -4.59
N ASN A 238 18.07 34.57 -4.35
CA ASN A 238 18.85 34.24 -3.13
C ASN A 238 20.33 33.98 -3.42
N THR A 239 20.65 33.35 -4.55
CA THR A 239 22.04 33.14 -4.97
C THR A 239 22.56 34.43 -5.61
N SER A 240 23.71 34.94 -5.16
CA SER A 240 24.25 36.19 -5.72
C SER A 240 24.60 36.07 -7.22
N ASN A 241 24.63 37.20 -7.95
CA ASN A 241 25.06 37.22 -9.35
C ASN A 241 26.51 36.71 -9.51
N SER A 242 27.42 37.07 -8.60
CA SER A 242 28.81 36.61 -8.67
C SER A 242 28.92 35.10 -8.44
N THR A 243 28.17 34.54 -7.50
CA THR A 243 28.06 33.10 -7.31
C THR A 243 27.47 32.43 -8.54
N THR A 244 26.39 32.99 -9.12
CA THR A 244 25.75 32.48 -10.33
C THR A 244 26.74 32.42 -11.51
N THR A 245 27.51 33.49 -11.74
CA THR A 245 28.58 33.51 -12.77
C THR A 245 29.68 32.49 -12.49
N SER A 246 30.07 32.31 -11.22
CA SER A 246 31.05 31.29 -10.82
C SER A 246 30.56 29.88 -11.11
N LEU A 247 29.32 29.56 -10.73
CA LEU A 247 28.70 28.26 -11.00
C LEU A 247 28.56 27.99 -12.51
N ALA A 248 28.18 29.00 -13.29
CA ALA A 248 28.14 28.92 -14.74
C ALA A 248 29.52 28.66 -15.36
N THR A 249 30.57 29.32 -14.83
CA THR A 249 31.96 29.12 -15.28
C THR A 249 32.41 27.69 -14.99
N GLN A 250 32.15 27.19 -13.79
CA GLN A 250 32.49 25.80 -13.41
C GLN A 250 31.73 24.78 -14.25
N THR A 251 30.44 25.02 -14.54
CA THR A 251 29.62 24.15 -15.41
C THR A 251 30.24 24.06 -16.80
N LYS A 252 30.59 25.20 -17.39
CA LYS A 252 31.20 25.28 -18.72
C LYS A 252 32.58 24.61 -18.77
N ASN A 253 33.44 24.89 -17.79
CA ASN A 253 34.78 24.31 -17.73
C ASN A 253 34.77 22.81 -17.47
N GLY A 254 33.79 22.31 -16.70
CA GLY A 254 33.59 20.89 -16.42
C GLY A 254 32.90 20.10 -17.54
N GLY A 255 32.48 20.77 -18.61
CA GLY A 255 31.76 20.13 -19.72
C GLY A 255 30.41 19.55 -19.33
N TYR A 256 29.71 20.18 -18.38
CA TYR A 256 28.39 19.74 -17.92
C TYR A 256 27.28 20.24 -18.84
N GLY A 257 26.33 19.37 -19.16
CA GLY A 257 25.28 19.61 -20.16
C GLY A 257 23.95 20.06 -19.60
N VAL A 258 23.84 20.32 -18.30
CA VAL A 258 22.62 20.79 -17.63
C VAL A 258 22.95 21.93 -16.67
N PHE A 259 22.04 22.89 -16.53
CA PHE A 259 22.13 23.97 -15.54
C PHE A 259 20.76 24.21 -14.91
N MET A 260 20.67 24.08 -13.57
CA MET A 260 19.42 24.15 -12.83
C MET A 260 19.19 25.51 -12.15
N TRP A 261 17.98 26.02 -12.33
CA TRP A 261 17.44 27.24 -11.75
C TRP A 261 16.21 26.91 -10.91
N TYR A 262 16.19 27.39 -9.67
CA TYR A 262 15.11 27.20 -8.73
C TYR A 262 14.36 28.49 -8.44
N ASP A 263 13.05 28.33 -8.25
CA ASP A 263 12.08 29.35 -7.85
C ASP A 263 12.00 30.56 -8.78
N LEU A 264 11.62 30.32 -10.03
CA LEU A 264 11.37 31.43 -10.96
C LEU A 264 10.12 32.22 -10.53
N HIS A 265 10.33 33.50 -10.21
CA HIS A 265 9.31 34.40 -9.70
C HIS A 265 8.48 35.11 -10.79
N GLY A 266 7.44 35.82 -10.34
CA GLY A 266 6.71 36.84 -11.11
C GLY A 266 7.41 38.19 -11.27
N THR A 267 8.67 38.31 -10.82
CA THR A 267 9.53 39.49 -10.95
C THR A 267 10.51 39.38 -12.11
N ASN A 268 11.06 40.51 -12.57
CA ASN A 268 12.02 40.52 -13.66
C ASN A 268 13.40 40.02 -13.20
N GLU A 269 13.73 38.78 -13.54
CA GLU A 269 14.98 38.11 -13.17
C GLU A 269 16.11 38.25 -14.21
N THR A 270 15.96 39.13 -15.23
CA THR A 270 16.94 39.21 -16.33
C THR A 270 18.37 39.47 -15.88
N SER A 271 18.58 40.18 -14.77
CA SER A 271 19.91 40.46 -14.21
C SER A 271 20.64 39.18 -13.78
N GLN A 272 20.01 38.37 -12.94
CA GLN A 272 20.61 37.13 -12.43
C GLN A 272 20.68 36.05 -13.50
N LEU A 273 19.65 35.92 -14.34
CA LEU A 273 19.67 35.00 -15.47
C LEU A 273 20.84 35.35 -16.40
N SER A 274 21.02 36.63 -16.73
CA SER A 274 22.15 37.08 -17.56
C SER A 274 23.52 36.83 -16.95
N ALA A 275 23.64 36.89 -15.62
CA ALA A 275 24.90 36.57 -14.93
C ALA A 275 25.37 35.13 -15.20
N GLY A 276 24.45 34.19 -15.40
CA GLY A 276 24.78 32.83 -15.84
C GLY A 276 24.85 32.69 -17.37
N THR A 277 23.86 33.22 -18.10
CA THR A 277 23.77 32.98 -19.56
C THR A 277 24.92 33.61 -20.35
N GLN A 278 25.47 34.75 -19.88
CA GLN A 278 26.63 35.36 -20.53
C GLN A 278 27.82 34.41 -20.55
N THR A 279 28.03 33.64 -19.48
CA THR A 279 29.10 32.65 -19.40
C THR A 279 28.76 31.39 -20.18
N LEU A 280 27.55 30.84 -19.97
CA LEU A 280 27.14 29.57 -20.56
C LEU A 280 27.03 29.65 -22.08
N TYR A 281 26.36 30.69 -22.60
CA TYR A 281 25.97 30.82 -24.00
C TYR A 281 26.63 31.99 -24.72
N GLY A 282 27.29 32.91 -23.99
CA GLY A 282 27.87 34.13 -24.59
C GLY A 282 26.85 35.25 -24.80
N GLU A 283 25.64 35.12 -24.26
CA GLU A 283 24.51 36.02 -24.51
C GLU A 283 23.79 36.41 -23.21
N GLN A 284 23.30 37.64 -23.16
CA GLN A 284 22.41 38.11 -22.10
C GLN A 284 21.01 37.48 -22.23
N THR A 285 20.28 37.42 -21.12
CA THR A 285 18.87 37.04 -21.10
C THR A 285 18.00 38.29 -21.08
N VAL A 286 16.98 38.32 -21.94
CA VAL A 286 16.01 39.41 -22.03
C VAL A 286 14.59 38.90 -21.77
N LEU A 287 13.75 39.80 -21.30
CA LEU A 287 12.32 39.57 -21.16
C LEU A 287 11.65 39.81 -22.52
N SER A 288 11.07 38.76 -23.09
CA SER A 288 10.43 38.79 -24.41
C SER A 288 8.92 39.06 -24.37
N THR A 289 8.28 38.84 -23.23
CA THR A 289 6.84 39.09 -23.00
C THR A 289 6.62 39.55 -21.56
N ALA A 290 5.54 40.29 -21.31
CA ALA A 290 5.17 40.71 -19.96
C ALA A 290 4.94 39.50 -19.03
N LEU A 291 5.43 39.62 -17.79
CA LEU A 291 5.24 38.61 -16.76
C LEU A 291 3.78 38.53 -16.36
N GLN A 292 3.33 37.30 -16.12
CA GLN A 292 1.96 36.98 -15.76
C GLN A 292 1.82 36.98 -14.24
N SER A 293 0.75 37.60 -13.74
CA SER A 293 0.39 37.55 -12.32
C SER A 293 -0.09 36.16 -11.91
N TRP A 294 -0.11 35.91 -10.60
CA TRP A 294 -0.57 34.65 -10.01
C TRP A 294 -1.74 34.89 -9.06
N THR A 295 -2.67 33.93 -9.04
CA THR A 295 -3.75 33.85 -8.07
C THR A 295 -3.80 32.43 -7.51
N GLN A 296 -4.14 32.30 -6.22
CA GLN A 296 -4.22 30.99 -5.58
C GLN A 296 -5.27 30.09 -6.24
N GLY A 297 -5.01 28.79 -6.24
CA GLY A 297 -5.95 27.76 -6.63
C GLY A 297 -7.12 27.66 -5.64
N THR A 298 -8.28 27.26 -6.16
CA THR A 298 -9.48 27.04 -5.35
C THR A 298 -9.47 25.63 -4.77
N ASN A 299 -9.87 25.49 -3.50
CA ASN A 299 -9.93 24.20 -2.82
C ASN A 299 -10.89 23.23 -3.52
N CYS A 300 -10.39 22.05 -3.87
CA CYS A 300 -11.21 20.93 -4.31
C CYS A 300 -10.44 19.61 -4.15
N ASP A 301 -10.69 18.92 -3.04
CA ASP A 301 -10.00 17.67 -2.72
C ASP A 301 -10.49 16.52 -3.61
N ALA A 302 -9.55 15.73 -4.12
CA ALA A 302 -9.87 14.48 -4.80
C ALA A 302 -10.31 13.41 -3.77
N PRO A 303 -11.22 12.49 -4.12
CA PRO A 303 -11.69 11.48 -3.17
C PRO A 303 -10.60 10.44 -2.90
N ILE A 304 -10.59 9.86 -1.70
CA ILE A 304 -9.69 8.79 -1.25
C ILE A 304 -10.48 7.54 -0.83
N GLY A 305 -9.81 6.50 -0.32
CA GLY A 305 -10.48 5.27 0.10
C GLY A 305 -10.99 4.41 -1.06
N LEU A 306 -10.40 4.58 -2.25
CA LEU A 306 -10.83 3.95 -3.50
C LEU A 306 -10.62 2.44 -3.45
N PHE A 307 -11.65 1.68 -3.82
CA PHE A 307 -11.56 0.22 -4.00
C PHE A 307 -12.66 -0.33 -4.89
N THR A 308 -12.41 -1.51 -5.44
CA THR A 308 -13.38 -2.26 -6.24
C THR A 308 -13.92 -3.45 -5.43
N SER A 309 -15.21 -3.73 -5.58
CA SER A 309 -15.90 -4.89 -4.99
C SER A 309 -16.93 -5.45 -5.96
N ASN A 310 -17.64 -6.52 -5.59
CA ASN A 310 -18.71 -7.15 -6.39
C ASN A 310 -18.29 -7.47 -7.85
N LEU A 311 -17.12 -8.07 -8.00
CA LEU A 311 -16.57 -8.53 -9.29
C LEU A 311 -17.33 -9.77 -9.75
N THR A 312 -17.97 -9.71 -10.90
CA THR A 312 -18.76 -10.82 -11.47
C THR A 312 -18.20 -11.34 -12.79
N GLY A 313 -17.10 -10.76 -13.27
CA GLY A 313 -16.57 -10.88 -14.64
C GLY A 313 -17.23 -9.96 -15.65
N THR A 314 -18.51 -9.66 -15.48
CA THR A 314 -19.25 -8.74 -16.37
C THR A 314 -19.66 -7.44 -15.70
N SER A 315 -19.45 -7.31 -14.38
CA SER A 315 -19.71 -6.10 -13.62
C SER A 315 -18.72 -5.94 -12.47
N ALA A 316 -18.58 -4.71 -11.98
CA ALA A 316 -17.82 -4.36 -10.79
C ALA A 316 -18.47 -3.17 -10.08
N LYS A 317 -18.34 -3.10 -8.76
CA LYS A 317 -18.74 -1.93 -7.96
C LYS A 317 -17.49 -1.14 -7.58
N LEU A 318 -17.43 0.11 -8.04
CA LEU A 318 -16.38 1.07 -7.73
C LEU A 318 -16.82 1.89 -6.53
N ASN A 319 -15.98 2.05 -5.50
CA ASN A 319 -16.36 2.66 -4.22
C ASN A 319 -15.29 3.66 -3.75
N TRP A 320 -15.70 4.73 -3.07
CA TRP A 320 -14.81 5.78 -2.55
C TRP A 320 -15.38 6.45 -1.29
N SER A 321 -14.55 7.21 -0.58
CA SER A 321 -14.97 8.06 0.53
C SER A 321 -15.55 9.39 0.04
N ALA A 322 -16.61 9.87 0.68
CA ALA A 322 -17.23 11.14 0.34
C ALA A 322 -16.32 12.34 0.66
N VAL A 323 -16.34 13.35 -0.21
CA VAL A 323 -15.70 14.67 -0.04
C VAL A 323 -16.78 15.72 0.12
N GLY A 324 -17.17 16.00 1.37
CA GLY A 324 -18.23 16.95 1.70
C GLY A 324 -19.56 16.61 1.01
N THR A 325 -20.27 17.64 0.54
CA THR A 325 -21.54 17.52 -0.22
C THR A 325 -21.33 17.58 -1.74
N SER A 326 -20.16 17.15 -2.21
CA SER A 326 -19.76 17.29 -3.62
C SER A 326 -20.36 16.20 -4.52
N THR A 327 -20.24 16.39 -5.83
CA THR A 327 -20.56 15.34 -6.82
C THR A 327 -19.28 14.79 -7.46
N TYR A 328 -19.37 13.64 -8.12
CA TYR A 328 -18.21 12.94 -8.69
C TYR A 328 -18.40 12.61 -10.16
N ASP A 329 -17.31 12.71 -10.92
CA ASP A 329 -17.20 12.09 -12.25
C ASP A 329 -16.35 10.82 -12.10
N VAL A 330 -16.86 9.70 -12.60
CA VAL A 330 -16.21 8.38 -12.51
C VAL A 330 -16.04 7.82 -13.91
N ASP A 331 -14.81 7.42 -14.24
CA ASP A 331 -14.49 6.78 -15.51
C ASP A 331 -13.76 5.45 -15.29
N TYR A 332 -13.89 4.55 -16.26
CA TYR A 332 -13.17 3.26 -16.26
C TYR A 332 -12.72 2.90 -17.68
N LYS A 333 -11.75 2.00 -17.79
CA LYS A 333 -11.30 1.44 -19.07
C LYS A 333 -10.62 0.09 -18.87
N PRO A 334 -10.62 -0.80 -19.87
CA PRO A 334 -9.67 -1.90 -19.91
C PRO A 334 -8.23 -1.36 -19.78
N ALA A 335 -7.36 -2.06 -19.06
CA ALA A 335 -5.97 -1.66 -18.84
C ALA A 335 -5.20 -1.47 -20.16
N THR A 336 -5.54 -2.25 -21.18
CA THR A 336 -4.97 -2.20 -22.53
C THR A 336 -5.52 -1.06 -23.39
N SER A 337 -6.63 -0.43 -22.97
CA SER A 337 -7.23 0.70 -23.68
C SER A 337 -6.61 2.02 -23.26
N ALA A 338 -6.50 2.95 -24.22
CA ALA A 338 -6.19 4.35 -23.96
C ALA A 338 -7.45 5.20 -23.70
N THR A 339 -8.63 4.69 -24.09
CA THR A 339 -9.89 5.43 -24.06
C THR A 339 -10.65 5.16 -22.76
N TRP A 340 -11.01 6.23 -22.06
CA TRP A 340 -11.85 6.20 -20.86
C TRP A 340 -13.33 6.16 -21.23
N THR A 341 -14.09 5.31 -20.55
CA THR A 341 -15.55 5.26 -20.62
C THR A 341 -16.12 5.92 -19.37
N ASN A 342 -17.07 6.84 -19.53
CA ASN A 342 -17.73 7.48 -18.40
C ASN A 342 -18.70 6.49 -17.74
N ALA A 343 -18.48 6.20 -16.46
CA ALA A 343 -19.37 5.38 -15.65
C ALA A 343 -20.46 6.23 -14.98
N ALA A 344 -20.10 7.44 -14.54
CA ALA A 344 -21.03 8.40 -13.98
C ALA A 344 -20.50 9.83 -14.14
N THR A 345 -21.43 10.78 -14.26
CA THR A 345 -21.15 12.22 -14.27
C THR A 345 -21.96 12.87 -13.17
N ALA A 346 -21.32 13.74 -12.38
CA ALA A 346 -21.95 14.47 -11.28
C ALA A 346 -22.82 13.60 -10.33
N THR A 347 -22.38 12.37 -10.03
CA THR A 347 -23.10 11.52 -9.07
C THR A 347 -22.88 12.00 -7.63
N THR A 348 -23.91 11.94 -6.80
CA THR A 348 -23.82 12.18 -5.34
C THR A 348 -23.53 10.91 -4.55
N ALA A 349 -23.58 9.74 -5.19
CA ALA A 349 -23.29 8.46 -4.55
C ALA A 349 -21.80 8.33 -4.21
N THR A 350 -21.48 7.43 -3.29
CA THR A 350 -20.12 7.02 -2.93
C THR A 350 -19.70 5.70 -3.60
N SER A 351 -20.52 5.23 -4.54
CA SER A 351 -20.20 4.07 -5.36
C SER A 351 -20.97 4.08 -6.69
N VAL A 352 -20.41 3.45 -7.71
CA VAL A 352 -21.05 3.21 -9.01
C VAL A 352 -20.80 1.76 -9.40
N THR A 353 -21.83 1.09 -9.90
CA THR A 353 -21.69 -0.25 -10.49
C THR A 353 -21.53 -0.11 -12.00
N ILE A 354 -20.40 -0.61 -12.52
CA ILE A 354 -20.14 -0.72 -13.95
C ILE A 354 -20.51 -2.11 -14.44
N SER A 355 -21.01 -2.22 -15.66
CA SER A 355 -21.46 -3.48 -16.28
C SER A 355 -20.94 -3.60 -17.71
N GLY A 356 -21.14 -4.76 -18.34
CA GLY A 356 -20.61 -5.03 -19.68
C GLY A 356 -19.09 -5.23 -19.71
N LEU A 357 -18.48 -5.59 -18.58
CA LEU A 357 -17.06 -5.92 -18.53
C LEU A 357 -16.79 -7.23 -19.29
N THR A 358 -15.59 -7.34 -19.86
CA THR A 358 -15.07 -8.59 -20.39
C THR A 358 -14.50 -9.39 -19.23
N ALA A 359 -14.87 -10.66 -19.10
CA ALA A 359 -14.35 -11.53 -18.07
C ALA A 359 -12.82 -11.67 -18.16
N ASN A 360 -12.19 -11.90 -17.01
CA ASN A 360 -10.76 -12.09 -16.81
C ASN A 360 -9.91 -10.99 -17.45
N THR A 361 -10.39 -9.75 -17.37
CA THR A 361 -9.74 -8.59 -18.00
C THR A 361 -9.38 -7.57 -16.93
N GLU A 362 -8.17 -7.02 -17.03
CA GLU A 362 -7.69 -5.95 -16.15
C GLU A 362 -8.36 -4.62 -16.51
N TYR A 363 -8.78 -3.85 -15.51
CA TYR A 363 -9.41 -2.54 -15.65
C TYR A 363 -8.76 -1.50 -14.76
N ASP A 364 -8.59 -0.30 -15.30
CA ASP A 364 -8.25 0.91 -14.56
C ASP A 364 -9.54 1.73 -14.36
N TRP A 365 -9.68 2.38 -13.21
CA TRP A 365 -10.73 3.37 -12.99
C TRP A 365 -10.21 4.60 -12.26
N ARG A 366 -10.85 5.73 -12.53
CA ARG A 366 -10.49 7.04 -11.97
C ARG A 366 -11.73 7.80 -11.55
N ILE A 367 -11.52 8.74 -10.64
CA ILE A 367 -12.59 9.57 -10.10
C ILE A 367 -12.06 10.97 -9.80
N ARG A 368 -12.91 11.99 -9.95
CA ARG A 368 -12.62 13.35 -9.50
C ARG A 368 -13.84 13.97 -8.83
N THR A 369 -13.59 14.90 -7.93
CA THR A 369 -14.62 15.71 -7.27
C THR A 369 -14.97 16.91 -8.14
N ASN A 370 -16.26 17.21 -8.23
CA ASN A 370 -16.79 18.43 -8.81
C ASN A 370 -17.18 19.39 -7.66
N CYS A 371 -16.32 20.39 -7.42
CA CYS A 371 -16.59 21.52 -6.54
C CYS A 371 -17.03 22.73 -7.38
N SER A 372 -16.69 23.97 -6.99
CA SER A 372 -16.72 25.14 -7.89
C SER A 372 -15.66 25.05 -9.01
N VAL A 373 -14.61 24.27 -8.77
CA VAL A 373 -13.63 23.78 -9.75
C VAL A 373 -13.59 22.25 -9.68
N LYS A 374 -12.92 21.59 -10.62
CA LYS A 374 -12.71 20.13 -10.55
C LYS A 374 -11.39 19.83 -9.85
N SER A 375 -11.37 18.78 -9.04
CA SER A 375 -10.11 18.21 -8.54
C SER A 375 -9.31 17.59 -9.69
N THR A 376 -8.05 17.23 -9.43
CA THR A 376 -7.37 16.26 -10.29
C THR A 376 -8.09 14.90 -10.22
N TYR A 377 -7.86 14.06 -11.23
CA TYR A 377 -8.30 12.66 -11.16
C TYR A 377 -7.46 11.90 -10.13
N MET A 378 -8.13 11.19 -9.22
CA MET A 378 -7.57 10.13 -8.42
C MET A 378 -7.67 8.80 -9.17
N PHE A 379 -6.60 8.02 -9.17
CA PHE A 379 -6.54 6.71 -9.82
C PHE A 379 -6.59 5.60 -8.77
N ALA A 380 -7.57 4.72 -8.91
CA ALA A 380 -7.77 3.59 -8.02
C ALA A 380 -6.77 2.45 -8.31
N PRO A 381 -6.61 1.49 -7.39
CA PRO A 381 -5.97 0.22 -7.70
C PRO A 381 -6.62 -0.43 -8.93
N ARG A 382 -5.78 -0.92 -9.84
CA ARG A 382 -6.21 -1.78 -10.94
C ARG A 382 -6.90 -3.02 -10.39
N PHE A 383 -7.94 -3.48 -11.08
CA PHE A 383 -8.67 -4.70 -10.71
C PHE A 383 -8.87 -5.61 -11.92
N ASN A 384 -8.94 -6.92 -11.69
CA ASN A 384 -9.41 -7.89 -12.69
C ASN A 384 -10.93 -8.04 -12.58
N SER A 385 -11.64 -8.04 -13.70
CA SER A 385 -13.10 -8.22 -13.70
C SER A 385 -13.56 -9.57 -13.12
N GLY A 386 -12.70 -10.60 -13.11
CA GLY A 386 -13.03 -11.97 -12.69
C GLY A 386 -13.58 -12.82 -13.84
N THR A 387 -13.71 -14.13 -13.67
CA THR A 387 -13.96 -15.10 -14.76
C THR A 387 -15.39 -15.15 -15.32
N GLY A 388 -16.31 -14.27 -14.89
CA GLY A 388 -17.70 -14.30 -15.37
C GLY A 388 -18.63 -15.18 -14.52
N THR A 389 -18.05 -15.90 -13.57
CA THR A 389 -18.75 -16.74 -12.60
C THR A 389 -18.97 -15.90 -11.35
N ALA A 390 -19.95 -14.99 -11.43
CA ALA A 390 -20.51 -14.38 -10.23
C ALA A 390 -20.79 -15.53 -9.23
N PRO A 391 -20.38 -15.42 -7.95
CA PRO A 391 -20.65 -16.46 -6.98
C PRO A 391 -22.12 -16.88 -6.98
N SER A 392 -22.44 -18.00 -7.63
CA SER A 392 -23.80 -18.53 -7.66
C SER A 392 -23.96 -19.42 -6.44
N GLY A 393 -24.14 -18.78 -5.29
CA GLY A 393 -24.30 -19.46 -4.00
C GLY A 393 -23.00 -19.62 -3.21
N SER A 394 -23.14 -20.17 -2.01
CA SER A 394 -22.02 -20.53 -1.15
C SER A 394 -21.48 -21.90 -1.59
N THR A 395 -20.22 -21.97 -2.01
CA THR A 395 -19.54 -23.22 -2.36
C THR A 395 -18.29 -23.39 -1.52
N SER A 396 -17.76 -24.61 -1.47
CA SER A 396 -16.41 -24.90 -1.02
C SER A 396 -15.61 -25.53 -2.15
N LEU A 397 -14.28 -25.45 -2.06
CA LEU A 397 -13.38 -26.05 -3.04
C LEU A 397 -12.85 -27.40 -2.52
N SER A 398 -13.07 -28.47 -3.28
CA SER A 398 -12.53 -29.81 -3.01
C SER A 398 -11.16 -29.97 -3.67
N LEU A 399 -10.20 -30.50 -2.91
CA LEU A 399 -8.85 -30.83 -3.33
C LEU A 399 -8.59 -32.33 -3.19
N ASP A 400 -8.00 -32.94 -4.20
CA ASP A 400 -7.77 -34.39 -4.34
C ASP A 400 -6.61 -34.94 -3.48
N GLY A 401 -5.77 -34.06 -2.95
CA GLY A 401 -4.55 -34.42 -2.23
C GLY A 401 -3.41 -34.94 -3.10
N SER A 402 -3.46 -34.66 -4.41
CA SER A 402 -2.42 -35.05 -5.37
C SER A 402 -2.01 -33.92 -6.30
N THR A 403 -2.91 -33.39 -7.14
CA THR A 403 -2.60 -32.43 -8.20
C THR A 403 -3.23 -31.07 -8.00
N GLU A 404 -4.23 -30.99 -7.13
CA GLU A 404 -5.07 -29.81 -6.98
C GLU A 404 -4.54 -28.87 -5.90
N SER A 405 -4.47 -27.57 -6.21
CA SER A 405 -3.98 -26.54 -5.30
C SER A 405 -4.33 -25.12 -5.76
N GLY A 406 -4.04 -24.12 -4.91
CA GLY A 406 -4.14 -22.70 -5.24
C GLY A 406 -2.86 -21.94 -4.90
N ALA A 407 -2.48 -20.94 -5.71
CA ALA A 407 -1.32 -20.08 -5.51
C ALA A 407 -1.68 -18.60 -5.61
N ALA A 408 -1.33 -17.83 -4.59
CA ALA A 408 -1.70 -16.41 -4.43
C ALA A 408 -0.58 -15.44 -4.85
N GLY A 409 0.50 -15.95 -5.46
CA GLY A 409 1.71 -15.18 -5.70
C GLY A 409 2.47 -14.86 -4.40
N ASN A 410 3.29 -13.82 -4.44
CA ASN A 410 4.13 -13.46 -3.30
C ASN A 410 3.33 -12.71 -2.22
N LEU A 411 3.37 -13.19 -0.97
CA LEU A 411 2.78 -12.52 0.18
C LEU A 411 3.83 -12.30 1.28
N ASN A 412 4.05 -11.03 1.65
CA ASN A 412 4.97 -10.67 2.72
C ASN A 412 4.25 -10.61 4.07
N LEU A 413 4.56 -11.58 4.93
CA LEU A 413 4.07 -11.76 6.30
C LEU A 413 5.18 -11.52 7.35
N THR A 414 6.32 -10.98 6.95
CA THR A 414 7.38 -10.58 7.88
C THR A 414 6.89 -9.48 8.82
N GLY A 415 7.08 -9.67 10.11
CA GLY A 415 6.60 -8.73 11.11
C GLY A 415 6.55 -9.31 12.53
N SER A 416 5.94 -8.57 13.44
CA SER A 416 5.81 -8.96 14.85
C SER A 416 4.56 -9.79 15.15
N ALA A 417 3.56 -9.82 14.26
CA ALA A 417 2.31 -10.53 14.51
C ALA A 417 1.63 -10.96 13.21
N LEU A 418 0.87 -12.06 13.26
CA LEU A 418 0.04 -12.53 12.16
C LEU A 418 -1.08 -13.46 12.64
N SER A 419 -2.07 -13.70 11.78
CA SER A 419 -3.04 -14.79 11.93
C SER A 419 -3.32 -15.47 10.60
N LEU A 420 -3.45 -16.79 10.64
CA LEU A 420 -3.92 -17.63 9.52
C LEU A 420 -5.18 -18.36 9.97
N GLU A 421 -6.24 -18.33 9.17
CA GLU A 421 -7.48 -19.03 9.49
C GLU A 421 -8.23 -19.51 8.25
N GLY A 422 -9.14 -20.45 8.43
CA GLY A 422 -10.07 -20.91 7.40
C GLY A 422 -10.80 -22.18 7.84
N TRP A 423 -11.74 -22.63 7.02
CA TRP A 423 -12.43 -23.89 7.23
C TRP A 423 -11.79 -25.00 6.42
N ILE A 424 -11.67 -26.18 7.03
CA ILE A 424 -11.23 -27.41 6.37
C ILE A 424 -12.18 -28.56 6.65
N LYS A 425 -12.35 -29.45 5.69
CA LYS A 425 -12.97 -30.76 5.85
C LYS A 425 -12.05 -31.82 5.25
N PRO A 426 -11.11 -32.39 6.03
CA PRO A 426 -10.21 -33.42 5.52
C PRO A 426 -11.00 -34.63 5.05
N SER A 427 -10.84 -35.07 3.81
CA SER A 427 -11.47 -36.30 3.31
C SER A 427 -10.66 -37.54 3.68
N SER A 428 -9.34 -37.39 3.73
CA SER A 428 -8.41 -38.39 4.26
C SER A 428 -7.15 -37.71 4.82
N PHE A 429 -6.36 -38.48 5.57
CA PHE A 429 -5.05 -38.05 6.06
C PHE A 429 -3.96 -38.89 5.41
N LYS A 430 -2.75 -38.35 5.23
CA LYS A 430 -1.63 -39.10 4.64
C LYS A 430 -1.30 -40.35 5.48
N SER A 431 -1.16 -41.49 4.80
CA SER A 431 -0.87 -42.80 5.40
C SER A 431 0.60 -43.20 5.35
N ALA A 432 1.43 -42.43 4.64
CA ALA A 432 2.86 -42.67 4.51
C ALA A 432 3.66 -41.50 5.10
N SER A 433 4.80 -41.84 5.72
CA SER A 433 5.76 -40.86 6.24
C SER A 433 6.19 -39.89 5.12
N PRO A 434 6.26 -38.56 5.37
CA PRO A 434 6.24 -37.90 6.68
C PRO A 434 4.84 -37.56 7.22
N TYR A 435 3.76 -38.12 6.67
CA TYR A 435 2.38 -37.93 7.14
C TYR A 435 1.84 -36.49 7.04
N ILE A 436 2.41 -35.67 6.15
CA ILE A 436 2.10 -34.22 6.05
C ILE A 436 1.00 -33.95 5.03
N SER A 437 -0.04 -33.21 5.44
CA SER A 437 -1.01 -32.57 4.54
C SER A 437 -0.94 -31.05 4.68
N SER A 438 -0.55 -30.34 3.63
CA SER A 438 -0.33 -28.89 3.61
C SER A 438 -1.63 -28.11 3.44
N LEU A 439 -2.01 -27.27 4.39
CA LEU A 439 -3.25 -26.49 4.32
C LEU A 439 -3.04 -25.18 3.56
N TRP A 440 -2.27 -24.26 4.13
CA TRP A 440 -1.95 -22.98 3.48
C TRP A 440 -0.80 -22.26 4.15
N GLY A 441 -0.10 -21.41 3.39
CA GLY A 441 0.98 -20.56 3.89
C GLY A 441 2.13 -20.37 2.92
N THR A 442 3.25 -19.90 3.46
CA THR A 442 4.53 -19.73 2.78
C THR A 442 5.56 -20.69 3.38
N GLU A 443 6.20 -21.52 2.56
CA GLU A 443 7.27 -22.43 2.96
C GLU A 443 8.43 -22.31 1.96
N VAL A 444 9.32 -21.33 2.17
CA VAL A 444 10.49 -21.10 1.30
C VAL A 444 11.72 -21.81 1.85
N SER A 445 11.96 -21.69 3.16
CA SER A 445 13.03 -22.36 3.89
C SER A 445 12.71 -22.37 5.38
N ASP A 446 13.56 -23.03 6.18
CA ASP A 446 13.42 -23.01 7.64
C ASP A 446 13.57 -21.61 8.24
N SER A 447 14.25 -20.71 7.52
CA SER A 447 14.42 -19.30 7.90
C SER A 447 13.37 -18.38 7.29
N ASN A 448 12.48 -18.87 6.43
CA ASN A 448 11.47 -18.09 5.72
C ASN A 448 10.19 -18.93 5.54
N SER A 449 9.32 -18.89 6.53
CA SER A 449 8.09 -19.69 6.52
C SER A 449 7.02 -19.17 7.49
N ALA A 450 5.75 -19.25 7.07
CA ALA A 450 4.59 -19.14 7.94
C ALA A 450 3.43 -19.95 7.33
N PHE A 451 3.06 -21.07 7.95
CA PHE A 451 2.05 -21.97 7.37
C PHE A 451 1.31 -22.84 8.40
N LEU A 452 0.17 -23.38 7.96
CA LEU A 452 -0.59 -24.43 8.62
C LEU A 452 -0.50 -25.75 7.85
N ARG A 453 -0.37 -26.86 8.57
CA ARG A 453 -0.43 -28.23 8.03
C ARG A 453 -1.06 -29.20 9.02
N LEU A 454 -1.40 -30.38 8.54
CA LEU A 454 -1.75 -31.55 9.35
C LEU A 454 -0.61 -32.56 9.31
N GLY A 455 -0.24 -33.10 10.47
CA GLY A 455 0.81 -34.12 10.59
C GLY A 455 2.23 -33.62 10.35
N ASP A 456 3.19 -34.45 10.77
CA ASP A 456 4.63 -34.36 10.53
C ASP A 456 5.24 -35.73 10.88
N ALA A 457 6.53 -35.95 10.60
CA ALA A 457 7.19 -37.25 10.85
C ALA A 457 7.01 -37.76 12.29
N ASN A 458 6.86 -36.86 13.27
CA ASN A 458 6.68 -37.16 14.70
C ASN A 458 5.31 -36.74 15.26
N ILE A 459 4.34 -36.45 14.39
CA ILE A 459 3.01 -35.94 14.78
C ILE A 459 1.96 -36.76 14.06
N ALA A 460 0.90 -37.14 14.78
CA ALA A 460 -0.23 -37.82 14.18
C ALA A 460 -0.75 -37.05 12.94
N ASN A 461 -1.00 -37.78 11.86
CA ASN A 461 -1.36 -37.24 10.55
C ASN A 461 -2.62 -36.36 10.52
N ASN A 462 -3.40 -36.40 11.60
CA ASN A 462 -4.66 -35.69 11.79
C ASN A 462 -4.60 -34.58 12.85
N LYS A 463 -3.40 -34.15 13.27
CA LYS A 463 -3.23 -33.01 14.17
C LYS A 463 -2.72 -31.79 13.43
N LEU A 464 -3.35 -30.64 13.70
CA LEU A 464 -2.94 -29.36 13.16
C LEU A 464 -1.59 -28.93 13.74
N GLN A 465 -0.73 -28.37 12.89
CA GLN A 465 0.52 -27.76 13.29
C GLN A 465 0.66 -26.38 12.67
N PHE A 466 1.01 -25.41 13.50
CA PHE A 466 1.38 -24.06 13.13
C PHE A 466 2.90 -23.91 13.12
N VAL A 467 3.45 -23.48 11.99
CA VAL A 467 4.89 -23.33 11.79
C VAL A 467 5.20 -21.90 11.38
N LEU A 468 6.11 -21.26 12.11
CA LEU A 468 6.61 -19.90 11.84
C LEU A 468 8.14 -19.90 11.87
N SER A 469 8.78 -19.24 10.92
CA SER A 469 10.20 -18.87 11.07
C SER A 469 10.28 -17.66 11.98
N ILE A 470 10.78 -17.85 13.20
CA ILE A 470 11.01 -16.78 14.18
C ILE A 470 12.49 -16.81 14.52
N ASN A 471 13.14 -15.65 14.42
CA ASN A 471 14.60 -15.52 14.56
C ASN A 471 15.36 -16.44 13.56
N ASN A 472 14.84 -16.54 12.33
CA ASN A 472 15.38 -17.36 11.23
C ASN A 472 15.39 -18.88 11.49
N VAL A 473 14.55 -19.36 12.41
CA VAL A 473 14.41 -20.79 12.69
C VAL A 473 12.92 -21.14 12.81
N GLN A 474 12.52 -22.31 12.30
CA GLN A 474 11.15 -22.79 12.46
C GLN A 474 10.80 -23.08 13.91
N GLN A 475 9.79 -22.37 14.38
CA GLN A 475 9.05 -22.65 15.59
C GLN A 475 7.76 -23.36 15.23
N LYS A 476 7.52 -24.47 15.92
CA LYS A 476 6.38 -25.35 15.68
C LYS A 476 5.49 -25.38 16.93
N LEU A 477 4.18 -25.29 16.73
CA LEU A 477 3.15 -25.51 17.74
C LEU A 477 2.15 -26.53 17.19
N THR A 478 1.87 -27.58 17.96
CA THR A 478 0.97 -28.66 17.55
C THR A 478 -0.30 -28.63 18.39
N ALA A 479 -1.45 -28.83 17.74
CA ALA A 479 -2.74 -28.95 18.38
C ALA A 479 -2.82 -30.19 19.31
N ALA A 480 -3.55 -30.04 20.41
CA ALA A 480 -3.95 -31.15 21.27
C ALA A 480 -5.03 -32.00 20.58
N THR A 481 -6.02 -31.34 19.99
CA THR A 481 -7.15 -31.99 19.32
C THR A 481 -6.72 -32.72 18.04
N ALA A 482 -7.14 -33.98 17.93
CA ALA A 482 -7.04 -34.79 16.73
C ALA A 482 -8.32 -34.62 15.89
N LEU A 483 -8.17 -34.36 14.59
CA LEU A 483 -9.29 -34.13 13.68
C LEU A 483 -9.81 -35.45 13.10
N ASN A 484 -11.11 -35.50 12.84
CA ASN A 484 -11.75 -36.61 12.15
C ASN A 484 -11.91 -36.30 10.66
N ALA A 485 -11.80 -37.32 9.82
CA ALA A 485 -12.13 -37.17 8.40
C ALA A 485 -13.62 -36.87 8.23
N ASN A 486 -13.95 -36.21 7.11
CA ASN A 486 -15.30 -35.84 6.69
C ASN A 486 -16.06 -34.95 7.69
N THR A 487 -15.34 -34.23 8.56
CA THR A 487 -15.91 -33.26 9.51
C THR A 487 -15.35 -31.85 9.22
N TRP A 488 -16.21 -30.83 9.18
CA TRP A 488 -15.78 -29.44 9.06
C TRP A 488 -15.16 -28.95 10.37
N TYR A 489 -14.00 -28.29 10.26
CA TYR A 489 -13.35 -27.60 11.36
C TYR A 489 -12.95 -26.20 10.90
N HIS A 490 -13.27 -25.19 11.71
CA HIS A 490 -12.57 -23.91 11.61
C HIS A 490 -11.24 -24.06 12.31
N VAL A 491 -10.16 -23.79 11.58
CA VAL A 491 -8.80 -23.82 12.12
C VAL A 491 -8.22 -22.41 12.05
N ALA A 492 -7.69 -21.94 13.16
CA ALA A 492 -7.01 -20.65 13.22
C ALA A 492 -5.72 -20.76 14.04
N ALA A 493 -4.72 -19.98 13.66
CA ALA A 493 -3.52 -19.81 14.43
C ALA A 493 -3.09 -18.35 14.46
N THR A 494 -2.65 -17.89 15.63
CA THR A 494 -2.26 -16.49 15.85
C THR A 494 -0.88 -16.39 16.48
N TYR A 495 -0.18 -15.32 16.16
CA TYR A 495 1.07 -14.92 16.77
C TYR A 495 1.05 -13.44 17.07
N ASP A 496 1.30 -13.07 18.33
CA ASP A 496 1.24 -11.68 18.82
C ASP A 496 2.62 -11.06 19.10
N GLY A 497 3.70 -11.73 18.69
CA GLY A 497 5.09 -11.33 18.97
C GLY A 497 5.65 -11.94 20.26
N SER A 498 4.79 -12.56 21.06
CA SER A 498 5.15 -13.18 22.34
C SER A 498 4.66 -14.61 22.49
N THR A 499 3.57 -14.97 21.83
CA THR A 499 2.88 -16.25 22.02
C THR A 499 2.29 -16.74 20.70
N MET A 500 2.56 -18.00 20.36
CA MET A 500 1.86 -18.74 19.31
C MET A 500 0.62 -19.40 19.91
N LYS A 501 -0.52 -19.35 19.22
CA LYS A 501 -1.77 -19.98 19.64
C LYS A 501 -2.43 -20.71 18.47
N ILE A 502 -3.07 -21.83 18.75
CA ILE A 502 -3.95 -22.56 17.83
C ILE A 502 -5.36 -22.59 18.41
N TYR A 503 -6.35 -22.38 17.55
CA TYR A 503 -7.76 -22.47 17.86
C TYR A 503 -8.43 -23.47 16.92
N ILE A 504 -9.29 -24.32 17.48
CA ILE A 504 -10.14 -25.25 16.73
C ILE A 504 -11.58 -24.87 17.05
N ASN A 505 -12.38 -24.58 16.02
CA ASN A 505 -13.76 -24.10 16.15
C ASN A 505 -13.87 -22.91 17.12
N GLY A 506 -12.90 -21.99 17.07
CA GLY A 506 -12.89 -20.75 17.86
C GLY A 506 -12.50 -20.93 19.32
N VAL A 507 -12.19 -22.16 19.75
CA VAL A 507 -11.73 -22.46 21.11
C VAL A 507 -10.21 -22.61 21.10
N LEU A 508 -9.53 -21.97 22.04
CA LEU A 508 -8.07 -22.12 22.21
C LEU A 508 -7.74 -23.59 22.51
N ASP A 509 -6.90 -24.20 21.69
CA ASP A 509 -6.53 -25.61 21.77
C ASP A 509 -5.09 -25.82 22.23
N ALA A 510 -4.16 -24.96 21.76
CA ALA A 510 -2.76 -25.03 22.15
C ALA A 510 -2.12 -23.63 22.19
N SER A 511 -1.12 -23.46 23.06
CA SER A 511 -0.31 -22.26 23.12
C SER A 511 1.16 -22.58 23.40
N LYS A 512 2.05 -21.71 22.94
CA LYS A 512 3.49 -21.77 23.23
C LYS A 512 4.04 -20.34 23.29
N SER A 513 4.68 -20.01 24.40
CA SER A 513 5.45 -18.76 24.52
C SER A 513 6.61 -18.78 23.52
N GLN A 514 6.69 -17.75 22.69
CA GLN A 514 7.72 -17.60 21.68
C GLN A 514 7.89 -16.11 21.34
N THR A 515 9.06 -15.55 21.58
CA THR A 515 9.37 -14.16 21.24
C THR A 515 10.20 -14.07 19.97
N GLY A 516 10.08 -12.95 19.27
CA GLY A 516 10.87 -12.62 18.09
C GLY A 516 10.03 -12.08 16.94
N SER A 517 10.70 -11.78 15.82
CA SER A 517 10.02 -11.38 14.59
C SER A 517 9.84 -12.59 13.67
N VAL A 518 8.67 -12.67 13.04
CA VAL A 518 8.40 -13.63 11.97
C VAL A 518 9.15 -13.19 10.71
N ASN A 519 9.82 -14.12 10.06
CA ASN A 519 10.37 -13.95 8.71
C ASN A 519 9.57 -14.86 7.75
N SER A 520 8.74 -14.26 6.92
CA SER A 520 7.94 -14.99 5.94
C SER A 520 7.62 -14.10 4.75
N ASN A 521 8.30 -14.30 3.64
CA ASN A 521 8.09 -13.58 2.38
C ASN A 521 8.34 -14.53 1.22
N GLY A 522 7.29 -14.86 0.50
CA GLY A 522 7.37 -15.78 -0.63
C GLY A 522 5.99 -16.17 -1.13
N ALA A 523 5.98 -17.15 -2.04
CA ALA A 523 4.74 -17.69 -2.58
C ALA A 523 3.82 -18.16 -1.44
N PHE A 524 2.60 -17.63 -1.40
CA PHE A 524 1.54 -18.13 -0.53
C PHE A 524 0.68 -19.11 -1.31
N ASN A 525 0.50 -20.31 -0.77
CA ASN A 525 -0.23 -21.39 -1.42
C ASN A 525 -1.32 -21.95 -0.52
N VAL A 526 -2.31 -22.59 -1.12
CA VAL A 526 -3.42 -23.30 -0.49
C VAL A 526 -3.46 -24.73 -1.06
N GLY A 527 -3.57 -25.73 -0.19
CA GLY A 527 -3.62 -27.15 -0.57
C GLY A 527 -2.27 -27.77 -0.96
N TYR A 528 -1.23 -26.95 -1.11
CA TYR A 528 0.11 -27.35 -1.53
C TYR A 528 1.16 -26.49 -0.82
N LEU A 529 2.25 -27.11 -0.37
CA LEU A 529 3.49 -26.44 0.05
C LEU A 529 4.65 -27.39 -0.27
N TYR A 530 5.85 -26.85 -0.53
CA TYR A 530 7.16 -27.51 -0.73
C TYR A 530 7.25 -28.68 -1.74
N ASN A 531 6.35 -29.67 -1.69
CA ASN A 531 6.35 -30.90 -2.48
C ASN A 531 4.93 -31.45 -2.66
N THR A 532 4.60 -31.93 -3.85
CA THR A 532 3.26 -32.42 -4.25
C THR A 532 2.79 -33.67 -3.48
N SER A 533 3.72 -34.44 -2.92
CA SER A 533 3.39 -35.55 -2.00
C SER A 533 2.65 -35.09 -0.74
N ARG A 534 2.73 -33.80 -0.40
CA ARG A 534 2.13 -33.19 0.80
C ARG A 534 0.75 -32.56 0.55
N ASN A 535 0.18 -32.69 -0.65
CA ASN A 535 -1.09 -32.05 -0.97
C ASN A 535 -2.21 -32.46 -0.01
N PHE A 536 -3.06 -31.50 0.34
CA PHE A 536 -4.23 -31.72 1.19
C PHE A 536 -5.36 -32.38 0.41
N ASN A 537 -5.93 -33.46 0.97
CA ASN A 537 -7.10 -34.14 0.46
C ASN A 537 -8.33 -33.74 1.29
N GLY A 538 -9.20 -32.89 0.74
CA GLY A 538 -10.39 -32.43 1.44
C GLY A 538 -10.92 -31.11 0.89
N LYS A 539 -11.90 -30.54 1.60
CA LYS A 539 -12.52 -29.27 1.22
C LYS A 539 -11.93 -28.10 2.01
N VAL A 540 -11.83 -26.95 1.36
CA VAL A 540 -11.41 -25.68 1.96
C VAL A 540 -12.45 -24.60 1.70
N ASP A 541 -12.61 -23.70 2.66
CA ASP A 541 -13.50 -22.54 2.55
C ASP A 541 -13.01 -21.38 3.44
N GLU A 542 -13.40 -20.14 3.10
CA GLU A 542 -13.22 -18.94 3.94
C GLU A 542 -11.79 -18.72 4.48
N VAL A 543 -10.77 -18.92 3.64
CA VAL A 543 -9.34 -18.79 4.02
C VAL A 543 -8.95 -17.31 4.12
N ARG A 544 -8.32 -16.92 5.25
CA ARG A 544 -7.91 -15.55 5.53
C ARG A 544 -6.50 -15.45 6.08
N VAL A 545 -5.86 -14.33 5.76
CA VAL A 545 -4.51 -13.99 6.21
C VAL A 545 -4.51 -12.59 6.79
N TRP A 546 -3.99 -12.45 8.02
CA TRP A 546 -3.95 -11.19 8.75
C TRP A 546 -2.52 -10.84 9.15
N LYS A 547 -2.16 -9.54 9.04
CA LYS A 547 -0.88 -8.98 9.52
C LYS A 547 -0.94 -8.52 10.99
N ARG A 548 -1.83 -9.14 11.77
CA ARG A 548 -2.00 -8.92 13.21
C ARG A 548 -2.50 -10.20 13.87
N ALA A 549 -2.30 -10.31 15.19
CA ALA A 549 -2.96 -11.35 15.98
C ALA A 549 -4.45 -11.03 16.12
N LEU A 550 -5.31 -11.99 15.80
CA LEU A 550 -6.72 -11.95 16.15
C LEU A 550 -6.92 -12.37 17.60
N SER A 551 -7.89 -11.75 18.27
CA SER A 551 -8.42 -12.26 19.53
C SER A 551 -9.33 -13.48 19.30
N GLN A 552 -9.53 -14.30 20.33
CA GLN A 552 -10.45 -15.43 20.27
C GLN A 552 -11.90 -15.01 19.90
N THR A 553 -12.32 -13.84 20.38
CA THR A 553 -13.63 -13.27 20.07
C THR A 553 -13.75 -12.97 18.58
N GLU A 554 -12.74 -12.33 17.98
CA GLU A 554 -12.74 -12.04 16.54
C GLU A 554 -12.75 -13.33 15.72
N ILE A 555 -11.96 -14.34 16.11
CA ILE A 555 -11.95 -15.66 15.47
C ILE A 555 -13.35 -16.28 15.49
N SER A 556 -14.01 -16.27 16.65
CA SER A 556 -15.35 -16.84 16.83
C SER A 556 -16.43 -16.10 16.05
N GLN A 557 -16.32 -14.77 15.92
CA GLN A 557 -17.29 -13.94 15.22
C GLN A 557 -17.14 -13.98 13.70
N ASN A 558 -15.90 -14.15 13.22
CA ASN A 558 -15.58 -13.95 11.81
C ASN A 558 -15.49 -15.24 11.01
N MET A 559 -15.72 -16.42 11.60
CA MET A 559 -15.52 -17.72 10.93
C MET A 559 -16.17 -17.80 9.55
N CYS A 560 -17.40 -17.32 9.41
CA CYS A 560 -18.15 -17.40 8.17
C CYS A 560 -18.11 -16.13 7.32
N ASN A 561 -17.70 -14.99 7.88
CA ASN A 561 -17.50 -13.78 7.10
C ASN A 561 -16.74 -12.71 7.91
N VAL A 562 -16.10 -11.79 7.20
CA VAL A 562 -15.54 -10.55 7.76
C VAL A 562 -16.21 -9.36 7.08
N THR A 563 -16.52 -8.32 7.85
CA THR A 563 -16.96 -7.04 7.30
C THR A 563 -15.79 -6.33 6.63
N LEU A 564 -15.98 -5.90 5.38
CA LEU A 564 -14.92 -5.32 4.54
C LEU A 564 -15.15 -3.82 4.30
N PRO A 565 -14.08 -3.00 4.23
CA PRO A 565 -12.67 -3.38 4.42
C PRO A 565 -12.34 -3.66 5.89
N ALA A 566 -11.37 -4.53 6.14
CA ALA A 566 -10.92 -4.88 7.48
C ALA A 566 -9.45 -4.51 7.69
N THR A 567 -9.14 -3.87 8.82
CA THR A 567 -7.78 -3.43 9.15
C THR A 567 -6.82 -4.61 9.25
N SER A 568 -5.68 -4.50 8.56
CA SER A 568 -4.61 -5.50 8.52
C SER A 568 -5.01 -6.87 7.98
N LEU A 569 -6.15 -6.96 7.27
CA LEU A 569 -6.49 -8.13 6.45
C LEU A 569 -5.64 -8.10 5.18
N ALA A 570 -4.80 -9.11 4.98
CA ALA A 570 -3.88 -9.18 3.84
C ALA A 570 -4.50 -9.88 2.63
N ALA A 571 -5.28 -10.94 2.86
CA ALA A 571 -5.96 -11.69 1.81
C ALA A 571 -7.20 -12.39 2.38
N TYR A 572 -8.23 -12.58 1.56
CA TYR A 572 -9.43 -13.31 1.92
C TYR A 572 -10.06 -14.02 0.72
N TRP A 573 -10.03 -15.35 0.73
CA TRP A 573 -10.60 -16.22 -0.30
C TRP A 573 -11.82 -16.96 0.23
N LYS A 574 -12.98 -16.71 -0.40
CA LYS A 574 -14.27 -17.26 0.03
C LYS A 574 -14.68 -18.54 -0.70
N PHE A 575 -13.96 -18.95 -1.75
CA PHE A 575 -14.26 -20.17 -2.53
C PHE A 575 -15.72 -20.30 -3.00
N ASN A 576 -16.37 -19.18 -3.29
CA ASN A 576 -17.78 -19.13 -3.68
C ASN A 576 -17.99 -19.05 -5.20
N GLU A 577 -16.93 -19.12 -6.01
CA GLU A 577 -16.99 -18.94 -7.46
C GLU A 577 -17.79 -20.05 -8.18
N GLY A 578 -17.91 -21.23 -7.56
CA GLY A 578 -18.69 -22.37 -8.06
C GLY A 578 -18.18 -23.01 -9.35
N SER A 579 -17.16 -22.43 -9.98
CA SER A 579 -16.48 -22.92 -11.18
C SER A 579 -15.26 -22.04 -11.51
N GLY A 580 -14.42 -22.50 -12.45
CA GLY A 580 -13.26 -21.75 -12.93
C GLY A 580 -11.95 -22.10 -12.22
N SER A 581 -10.88 -21.41 -12.62
CA SER A 581 -9.50 -21.69 -12.19
C SER A 581 -8.89 -20.57 -11.33
N SER A 582 -9.71 -19.74 -10.68
CA SER A 582 -9.25 -18.73 -9.74
C SER A 582 -10.24 -18.48 -8.60
N VAL A 583 -9.73 -18.06 -7.45
CA VAL A 583 -10.53 -17.60 -6.30
C VAL A 583 -10.17 -16.15 -6.03
N GLN A 584 -11.17 -15.28 -6.02
CA GLN A 584 -10.95 -13.85 -5.93
C GLN A 584 -10.62 -13.43 -4.50
N ASP A 585 -9.71 -12.46 -4.38
CA ASP A 585 -9.41 -11.83 -3.09
C ASP A 585 -10.49 -10.82 -2.71
N SER A 586 -11.31 -11.21 -1.74
CA SER A 586 -12.35 -10.37 -1.16
C SER A 586 -11.79 -9.24 -0.30
N SER A 587 -10.52 -9.27 0.13
CA SER A 587 -9.95 -8.19 0.96
C SER A 587 -9.77 -6.87 0.20
N GLY A 588 -9.72 -6.93 -1.14
CA GLY A 588 -9.49 -5.77 -2.01
C GLY A 588 -8.02 -5.43 -2.21
N ASN A 589 -7.09 -6.30 -1.78
CA ASN A 589 -5.64 -6.10 -1.93
C ASN A 589 -5.06 -6.73 -3.21
N GLY A 590 -5.91 -7.35 -4.04
CA GLY A 590 -5.51 -7.90 -5.34
C GLY A 590 -4.73 -9.22 -5.23
N VAL A 591 -4.88 -9.96 -4.13
CA VAL A 591 -4.15 -11.21 -3.89
C VAL A 591 -4.93 -12.43 -4.42
N THR A 592 -5.28 -12.44 -5.71
CA THR A 592 -6.10 -13.51 -6.31
C THR A 592 -5.40 -14.87 -6.27
N LEU A 593 -6.12 -15.93 -5.89
CA LEU A 593 -5.62 -17.30 -5.89
C LEU A 593 -5.79 -17.91 -7.29
N THR A 594 -4.70 -18.36 -7.90
CA THR A 594 -4.73 -19.12 -9.16
C THR A 594 -4.80 -20.61 -8.84
N LEU A 595 -5.81 -21.30 -9.37
CA LEU A 595 -6.04 -22.73 -9.11
C LEU A 595 -5.35 -23.61 -10.15
N THR A 596 -4.80 -24.73 -9.71
CA THR A 596 -4.18 -25.77 -10.55
C THR A 596 -4.96 -27.07 -10.42
N GLY A 597 -5.24 -27.74 -11.54
CA GLY A 597 -5.93 -29.03 -11.55
C GLY A 597 -7.43 -28.97 -11.25
N ILE A 598 -8.02 -27.78 -11.12
CA ILE A 598 -9.43 -27.58 -10.73
C ILE A 598 -10.33 -27.46 -11.96
N ASP A 599 -11.45 -28.19 -11.94
CA ASP A 599 -12.59 -28.04 -12.84
C ASP A 599 -13.91 -27.83 -12.06
N ALA A 600 -15.05 -27.87 -12.76
CA ALA A 600 -16.36 -27.63 -12.16
C ALA A 600 -16.76 -28.67 -11.09
N SER A 601 -16.23 -29.89 -11.13
CA SER A 601 -16.54 -30.97 -10.19
C SER A 601 -15.92 -30.77 -8.80
N ASN A 602 -14.88 -29.93 -8.70
CA ASN A 602 -14.24 -29.58 -7.43
C ASN A 602 -15.10 -28.64 -6.57
N TRP A 603 -16.05 -27.93 -7.17
CA TRP A 603 -16.87 -26.96 -6.46
C TRP A 603 -18.12 -27.64 -5.91
N GLY A 604 -18.36 -27.51 -4.60
CA GLY A 604 -19.45 -28.21 -3.93
C GLY A 604 -20.28 -27.34 -3.00
N THR A 605 -21.55 -27.71 -2.81
CA THR A 605 -22.49 -27.01 -1.91
C THR A 605 -22.44 -27.52 -0.47
N ASP A 606 -21.57 -28.48 -0.17
CA ASP A 606 -21.23 -28.88 1.20
C ASP A 606 -20.27 -27.85 1.76
N ILE A 607 -20.79 -26.96 2.58
CA ILE A 607 -20.14 -25.75 3.07
C ILE A 607 -20.27 -25.69 4.59
N PRO A 608 -19.26 -25.14 5.29
CA PRO A 608 -19.31 -24.92 6.73
C PRO A 608 -20.26 -23.77 7.11
N CYS A 609 -20.55 -22.88 6.16
CA CYS A 609 -21.31 -21.64 6.38
C CYS A 609 -22.48 -21.53 5.38
N PRO A 610 -23.60 -22.25 5.60
CA PRO A 610 -24.78 -22.18 4.73
C PRO A 610 -25.30 -20.76 4.50
N ALA A 611 -25.85 -20.46 3.32
CA ALA A 611 -26.58 -19.22 3.11
C ALA A 611 -27.79 -19.17 4.08
N GLY A 612 -27.77 -18.20 5.00
CA GLY A 612 -28.68 -18.15 6.16
C GLY A 612 -28.05 -18.53 7.51
N SER A 613 -26.82 -19.05 7.50
CA SER A 613 -25.94 -19.22 8.68
C SER A 613 -25.11 -17.97 8.98
N THR A 614 -25.60 -16.80 8.55
CA THR A 614 -25.28 -15.61 9.32
C THR A 614 -25.92 -15.83 10.68
N THR A 615 -25.13 -15.92 11.74
CA THR A 615 -25.49 -15.30 13.01
C THR A 615 -25.54 -13.76 12.87
N ALA A 616 -26.03 -13.25 11.73
CA ALA A 616 -26.79 -12.03 11.71
C ALA A 616 -28.07 -12.36 12.47
N ARG A 617 -28.03 -12.13 13.79
CA ARG A 617 -29.18 -11.43 14.36
C ARG A 617 -29.46 -10.27 13.41
N ASN A 618 -30.68 -10.26 12.88
CA ASN A 618 -31.20 -9.20 12.05
C ASN A 618 -30.60 -7.85 12.46
N GLN A 619 -29.95 -7.20 11.51
CA GLN A 619 -29.59 -5.79 11.52
C GLN A 619 -30.89 -4.98 11.55
N ASN A 620 -31.60 -5.01 12.67
CA ASN A 620 -32.29 -3.86 13.21
C ASN A 620 -31.35 -3.30 14.25
N THR A 621 -30.66 -2.24 13.87
CA THR A 621 -30.00 -1.32 14.78
C THR A 621 -30.95 -0.96 15.93
N SER A 622 -30.70 -1.50 17.12
CA SER A 622 -31.18 -0.93 18.37
C SER A 622 -29.98 -0.73 19.29
N LEU A 623 -30.03 0.35 20.06
CA LEU A 623 -28.99 0.92 20.92
C LEU A 623 -28.34 -0.03 21.96
N GLU A 624 -28.59 -1.34 21.94
CA GLU A 624 -28.11 -2.30 22.94
C GLU A 624 -26.65 -2.73 22.74
N GLU A 625 -26.11 -2.82 21.52
CA GLU A 625 -24.72 -3.31 21.32
C GLU A 625 -23.64 -2.27 21.63
N VAL A 626 -23.96 -0.98 21.56
CA VAL A 626 -23.08 0.08 22.13
C VAL A 626 -23.08 0.01 23.66
N THR A 627 -24.11 -0.60 24.25
CA THR A 627 -24.25 -0.78 25.70
C THR A 627 -23.46 -2.01 26.21
N ALA A 628 -23.27 -3.05 25.38
CA ALA A 628 -22.55 -4.28 25.77
C ALA A 628 -21.02 -4.12 25.95
N LYS A 629 -20.40 -3.09 25.34
CA LYS A 629 -19.00 -2.70 25.63
C LYS A 629 -18.85 -1.96 26.96
N LYS A 630 -19.98 -1.58 27.58
CA LYS A 630 -20.09 -0.73 28.78
C LYS A 630 -20.70 -1.46 29.98
N GLN A 631 -20.79 -2.78 29.94
CA GLN A 631 -21.41 -3.58 31.00
C GLN A 631 -20.39 -4.43 31.77
N VAL A 632 -20.64 -4.62 33.06
CA VAL A 632 -19.91 -5.57 33.91
C VAL A 632 -20.39 -6.98 33.62
N LYS A 633 -19.44 -7.92 33.44
CA LYS A 633 -19.74 -9.33 33.16
C LYS A 633 -19.41 -10.21 34.36
N LEU A 634 -20.25 -11.23 34.58
CA LEU A 634 -20.13 -12.19 35.66
C LEU A 634 -19.95 -13.58 35.05
N TYR A 635 -18.81 -14.23 35.24
CA TYR A 635 -18.58 -15.57 34.68
C TYR A 635 -17.62 -16.44 35.52
N PRO A 636 -17.83 -17.77 35.56
CA PRO A 636 -19.02 -18.45 35.07
C PRO A 636 -20.25 -18.03 35.89
N ASN A 637 -21.43 -18.04 35.28
CA ASN A 637 -22.68 -17.79 35.99
C ASN A 637 -23.80 -18.58 35.27
N PRO A 638 -24.31 -19.69 35.84
CA PRO A 638 -24.12 -20.14 37.22
C PRO A 638 -22.67 -20.53 37.58
N VAL A 639 -22.25 -20.25 38.81
CA VAL A 639 -20.92 -20.60 39.34
C VAL A 639 -21.03 -21.72 40.37
N SER A 640 -20.12 -22.69 40.30
CA SER A 640 -19.96 -23.70 41.37
C SER A 640 -19.29 -23.06 42.59
N LYS A 641 -19.74 -23.38 43.81
CA LYS A 641 -19.11 -22.89 45.05
C LYS A 641 -17.62 -23.26 45.17
N SER A 642 -17.18 -24.31 44.48
CA SER A 642 -15.78 -24.77 44.46
C SER A 642 -14.94 -24.19 43.31
N SER A 643 -15.51 -23.32 42.46
CA SER A 643 -14.85 -22.77 41.28
C SER A 643 -14.64 -21.25 41.39
N PRO A 644 -13.59 -20.72 40.73
CA PRO A 644 -13.36 -19.27 40.68
C PRO A 644 -14.50 -18.53 39.98
N PHE A 645 -14.99 -17.45 40.59
CA PHE A 645 -16.01 -16.56 40.03
C PHE A 645 -15.38 -15.21 39.65
N THR A 646 -15.46 -14.87 38.38
CA THR A 646 -14.85 -13.67 37.81
C THR A 646 -15.89 -12.59 37.58
N VAL A 647 -15.56 -11.38 38.03
CA VAL A 647 -16.24 -10.14 37.70
C VAL A 647 -15.34 -9.36 36.77
N SER A 648 -15.79 -9.12 35.53
CA SER A 648 -15.05 -8.38 34.51
C SER A 648 -15.62 -6.98 34.38
N VAL A 649 -14.79 -5.99 34.70
CA VAL A 649 -15.17 -4.58 34.65
C VAL A 649 -14.45 -3.89 33.49
N PRO A 650 -15.16 -3.22 32.56
CA PRO A 650 -14.52 -2.52 31.45
C PRO A 650 -13.46 -1.49 31.88
N GLU A 651 -12.37 -1.39 31.11
CA GLU A 651 -11.21 -0.54 31.42
C GLU A 651 -11.56 0.94 31.62
N GLU A 652 -12.54 1.44 30.87
CA GLU A 652 -13.00 2.84 30.93
C GLU A 652 -13.59 3.27 32.28
N TYR A 653 -13.98 2.33 33.15
CA TYR A 653 -14.53 2.64 34.47
C TYR A 653 -13.49 2.76 35.58
N ASN A 654 -12.26 2.28 35.35
CA ASN A 654 -11.12 2.25 36.30
C ASN A 654 -11.39 1.44 37.61
N LYS A 655 -12.43 1.78 38.37
CA LYS A 655 -12.94 1.03 39.53
C LYS A 655 -14.40 1.36 39.85
N GLY A 656 -15.06 0.51 40.64
CA GLY A 656 -16.43 0.74 41.09
C GLY A 656 -16.82 -0.12 42.29
N LYS A 657 -18.04 0.12 42.80
CA LYS A 657 -18.61 -0.55 43.98
C LYS A 657 -19.50 -1.70 43.54
N LEU A 658 -19.17 -2.91 43.97
CA LEU A 658 -19.96 -4.13 43.74
C LEU A 658 -20.67 -4.54 45.04
N THR A 659 -22.00 -4.57 45.02
CA THR A 659 -22.84 -4.95 46.17
C THR A 659 -23.63 -6.22 45.85
N VAL A 660 -23.59 -7.21 46.73
CA VAL A 660 -24.43 -8.42 46.63
C VAL A 660 -25.62 -8.28 47.58
N TYR A 661 -26.81 -8.55 47.10
CA TYR A 661 -28.08 -8.52 47.83
C TYR A 661 -28.71 -9.91 47.88
N SER A 662 -29.49 -10.17 48.93
CA SER A 662 -30.45 -11.28 48.94
C SER A 662 -31.54 -11.05 47.89
N LEU A 663 -32.28 -12.11 47.52
CA LEU A 663 -33.47 -11.97 46.67
C LEU A 663 -34.56 -11.07 47.26
N THR A 664 -34.55 -10.86 48.58
CA THR A 664 -35.47 -9.94 49.27
C THR A 664 -34.94 -8.49 49.30
N GLY A 665 -33.82 -8.20 48.63
CA GLY A 665 -33.28 -6.85 48.46
C GLY A 665 -32.38 -6.34 49.61
N ASN A 666 -32.03 -7.19 50.58
CA ASN A 666 -31.14 -6.80 51.68
C ASN A 666 -29.67 -6.92 51.26
N PRO A 667 -28.81 -5.89 51.46
CA PRO A 667 -27.39 -5.98 51.12
C PRO A 667 -26.68 -6.98 52.04
N LEU A 668 -25.95 -7.91 51.45
CA LEU A 668 -25.21 -8.97 52.13
C LEU A 668 -23.71 -8.69 52.17
N ASN A 669 -23.15 -8.13 51.09
CA ASN A 669 -21.74 -7.76 51.02
C ASN A 669 -21.50 -6.60 50.05
N THR A 670 -20.43 -5.84 50.23
CA THR A 670 -20.04 -4.71 49.38
C THR A 670 -18.53 -4.61 49.29
N ASN A 671 -18.00 -4.65 48.06
CA ASN A 671 -16.57 -4.54 47.77
C ASN A 671 -16.31 -3.44 46.74
N THR A 672 -15.12 -2.85 46.78
CA THR A 672 -14.59 -2.03 45.68
C THR A 672 -13.79 -2.94 44.75
N ILE A 673 -14.03 -2.85 43.44
CA ILE A 673 -13.38 -3.68 42.43
C ILE A 673 -12.79 -2.80 41.33
N ASN A 674 -11.57 -3.12 40.89
CA ASN A 674 -10.89 -2.40 39.81
C ASN A 674 -11.35 -2.92 38.44
N ALA A 675 -11.00 -2.18 37.38
CA ALA A 675 -11.15 -2.60 36.01
C ALA A 675 -10.34 -3.88 35.70
N GLY A 676 -10.78 -4.61 34.66
CA GLY A 676 -10.27 -5.91 34.27
C GLY A 676 -11.01 -7.07 34.95
N ASP A 677 -10.45 -8.27 34.78
CA ASP A 677 -11.00 -9.50 35.35
C ASP A 677 -10.52 -9.69 36.80
N GLN A 678 -11.47 -9.75 37.73
CA GLN A 678 -11.21 -9.84 39.17
C GLN A 678 -11.96 -11.03 39.78
N GLN A 679 -11.27 -11.80 40.62
CA GLN A 679 -11.89 -12.92 41.33
C GLN A 679 -12.69 -12.41 42.53
N TYR A 680 -13.94 -12.85 42.66
CA TYR A 680 -14.81 -12.49 43.76
C TYR A 680 -15.01 -13.67 44.71
N ASP A 681 -14.75 -13.43 46.00
CA ASP A 681 -14.82 -14.46 47.04
C ASP A 681 -16.28 -14.83 47.38
N LEU A 682 -16.63 -16.09 47.12
CA LEU A 682 -17.94 -16.67 47.39
C LEU A 682 -18.04 -17.32 48.77
N SER A 683 -16.96 -17.40 49.56
CA SER A 683 -16.88 -18.18 50.80
C SER A 683 -17.98 -17.87 51.83
N ARG A 684 -18.47 -16.62 51.83
CA ARG A 684 -19.49 -16.11 52.76
C ARG A 684 -20.92 -16.25 52.23
N LEU A 685 -21.10 -16.76 51.01
CA LEU A 685 -22.40 -16.97 50.37
C LEU A 685 -22.73 -18.48 50.35
N LYS A 686 -24.02 -18.81 50.51
CA LYS A 686 -24.51 -20.19 50.39
C LYS A 686 -24.92 -20.46 48.94
N GLU A 687 -25.12 -21.72 48.58
CA GLU A 687 -25.74 -22.07 47.30
C GLU A 687 -27.14 -21.44 47.24
N GLY A 688 -27.47 -20.85 46.10
CA GLY A 688 -28.67 -20.04 45.95
C GLY A 688 -28.54 -18.96 44.89
N THR A 689 -29.61 -18.18 44.75
CA THR A 689 -29.67 -17.04 43.83
C THR A 689 -29.53 -15.74 44.60
N TYR A 690 -28.74 -14.81 44.05
CA TYR A 690 -28.47 -13.49 44.60
C TYR A 690 -28.64 -12.42 43.53
N ILE A 691 -28.73 -11.17 43.96
CA ILE A 691 -28.69 -10.00 43.08
C ILE A 691 -27.33 -9.32 43.30
N ILE A 692 -26.59 -9.08 42.22
CA ILE A 692 -25.34 -8.31 42.24
C ILE A 692 -25.58 -6.97 41.56
N GLN A 693 -25.14 -5.89 42.19
CA GLN A 693 -25.18 -4.56 41.60
C GLN A 693 -23.77 -3.98 41.54
N PHE A 694 -23.35 -3.52 40.36
CA PHE A 694 -22.15 -2.71 40.19
C PHE A 694 -22.52 -1.24 39.97
N GLU A 695 -21.79 -0.33 40.60
CA GLU A 695 -21.88 1.12 40.40
C GLU A 695 -20.48 1.69 40.17
N SER A 696 -20.22 2.28 39.01
CA SER A 696 -18.91 2.84 38.68
C SER A 696 -18.58 4.03 39.57
N GLN A 697 -17.30 4.27 39.86
CA GLN A 697 -16.89 5.35 40.77
C GLN A 697 -17.31 6.74 40.27
N ASN A 698 -17.33 6.94 38.94
CA ASN A 698 -17.78 8.18 38.31
C ASN A 698 -19.32 8.28 38.17
N GLY A 699 -20.07 7.29 38.68
CA GLY A 699 -21.54 7.25 38.64
C GLY A 699 -22.17 7.04 37.26
N SER A 700 -21.35 6.85 36.22
CA SER A 700 -21.82 6.73 34.83
C SER A 700 -22.46 5.38 34.49
N LEU A 701 -22.22 4.34 35.29
CA LEU A 701 -22.82 3.02 35.13
C LEU A 701 -23.35 2.52 36.47
N LYS A 702 -24.61 2.08 36.49
CA LYS A 702 -25.23 1.33 37.58
C LYS A 702 -25.96 0.13 36.98
N GLN A 703 -25.43 -1.07 37.19
CA GLN A 703 -25.91 -2.29 36.55
C GLN A 703 -26.23 -3.34 37.61
N THR A 704 -27.32 -4.07 37.42
CA THR A 704 -27.76 -5.14 38.32
C THR A 704 -27.90 -6.44 37.55
N GLU A 705 -27.34 -7.52 38.09
CA GLU A 705 -27.29 -8.85 37.48
C GLU A 705 -27.71 -9.93 38.48
N LYS A 706 -28.23 -11.04 37.97
CA LYS A 706 -28.55 -12.22 38.77
C LYS A 706 -27.31 -13.10 38.91
N LEU A 707 -26.88 -13.42 40.13
CA LEU A 707 -25.84 -14.42 40.39
C LEU A 707 -26.48 -15.73 40.87
N ILE A 708 -26.11 -16.85 40.26
CA ILE A 708 -26.54 -18.18 40.68
C ILE A 708 -25.31 -18.95 41.17
N ILE A 709 -25.29 -19.30 42.46
CA ILE A 709 -24.27 -20.16 43.06
C ILE A 709 -24.86 -21.56 43.20
N LYS A 710 -24.23 -22.53 42.55
CA LYS A 710 -24.62 -23.95 42.55
C LYS A 710 -23.65 -24.80 43.36
#